data_AF-A0A6P6BXL5-F1
#
_entry.id   AF-A0A6P6BXL5-F1
#
_cell.length_a   1.000
_cell.length_b   1.000
_cell.length_c   1.000
_cell.angle_alpha   90.00
_cell.angle_beta   90.00
_cell.angle_gamma   90.00
#
_symmetry.space_group_name_H-M   'P 1'
#
loop_
_entity.id
_entity.type
_entity.pdbx_description
1 polymer ?
#
loop_
_entity_poly.entity_id
_entity_poly.type
_entity_poly.pdbx_seq_one_letter_code
_entity_poly.pdbx_strand_id
1 'polypeptide(L)'
;SRSGVGTECPGTGPHIGKGWEGEQVRTLPCAALTAPLWPAVSVSINNLYPGCENVSVRSRSMMFEPGLTKGMLEVFVAPSHHSHCSADDQSTKAIDIQNAYLNGVGDFSVWEFSGNPVYFCSYDYFAANDPTSIHVIVFSLEEPYEIQLNQVIFWLGFLKSLVPVEEPIAFGGKLKNPLRVVLVATHADIMNVPRPAGGEFGYDKDTTLLKEIRNRFGNDLHVSDKLFVLDAGASGSKDMKVLRNHLQEIRSQIVSVCPLMTHLCEKIISTLPSWRKLNGPNQLMSLQQFVYDVQDQLNPLASEEDLRCIAQQLHSTGEINIMQSETVQDVLLLDPRWLCTNVLGKLLSVETPRALHHYRGRYTMEDVQRLVPDSDVEELLQILDAMDICARDLSSGTMVDIPALIKTDNLHRSWTDEEDEVMVYGGVRIVPVEHLTPFPCGIFHKVQVNLCRWIHQQSAEGDADIRLWVSGCKIANRGAELLVLLVNHGQGIEVQVRGLETEKIKCCLLLDSVCSTIENVMATTLPGLLTVKHYLSPQQLREHHEPIMIYQPRDFFRAQTLKETSLTNTMGGYKESFSSIMCFGCHDIYSQASLGMDIHASDLNLLTRRKLSRLLDPPDPMGKDWCLLAMNLGLPDLVAKYNTNNGAPKEFLPSPVHALLREWTSYPESTVGILMSKLRELGRRDAADFLLKASSVFKINLDGNGQEAYASSCNSGTSYNSISSVVSR
;
A
#
# COMPACT_ATOMS: atom_id res chain seq x y z
N SER A 1 66.60 14.79 -2.58
CA SER A 1 67.92 14.41 -2.03
C SER A 1 67.99 12.89 -1.96
N ARG A 2 68.47 12.22 -3.04
CA ARG A 2 69.82 11.62 -3.21
C ARG A 2 70.18 10.71 -2.02
N SER A 3 70.49 9.41 -2.16
CA SER A 3 71.36 8.67 -3.12
C SER A 3 71.16 7.15 -2.88
N GLY A 4 71.47 6.15 -3.71
CA GLY A 4 72.20 5.94 -4.97
C GLY A 4 72.58 4.44 -5.03
N VAL A 5 72.09 3.65 -5.99
CA VAL A 5 72.79 3.03 -7.16
C VAL A 5 73.97 2.08 -6.85
N GLY A 6 73.91 0.87 -7.45
CA GLY A 6 75.04 -0.05 -7.64
C GLY A 6 74.68 -1.29 -8.47
N THR A 7 74.89 -1.21 -9.78
CA THR A 7 74.88 -2.29 -10.80
C THR A 7 76.23 -2.98 -10.90
N GLU A 8 76.28 -4.27 -11.25
CA GLU A 8 77.34 -4.88 -12.08
C GLU A 8 76.94 -6.28 -12.62
N CYS A 9 77.11 -6.49 -13.93
CA CYS A 9 77.22 -7.80 -14.62
C CYS A 9 78.73 -8.11 -14.81
N PRO A 10 79.18 -9.33 -15.20
CA PRO A 10 79.26 -9.69 -16.64
C PRO A 10 79.36 -11.20 -17.04
N GLY A 11 79.23 -11.47 -18.36
CA GLY A 11 79.92 -12.55 -19.12
C GLY A 11 79.25 -13.94 -19.15
N THR A 12 79.26 -14.76 -20.21
CA THR A 12 79.96 -14.84 -21.51
C THR A 12 79.28 -15.96 -22.35
N GLY A 13 79.20 -15.86 -23.68
CA GLY A 13 78.85 -16.98 -24.61
C GLY A 13 80.11 -17.75 -25.09
N PRO A 14 80.12 -18.44 -26.26
CA PRO A 14 79.06 -19.20 -26.97
C PRO A 14 79.56 -20.52 -27.65
N HIS A 15 78.64 -21.21 -28.39
CA HIS A 15 78.84 -22.08 -29.60
C HIS A 15 79.51 -23.49 -29.47
N ILE A 16 79.18 -24.59 -30.19
CA ILE A 16 78.34 -24.97 -31.36
C ILE A 16 78.14 -26.52 -31.35
N GLY A 17 77.03 -27.05 -31.91
CA GLY A 17 77.10 -28.32 -32.68
C GLY A 17 75.90 -29.30 -32.73
N LYS A 18 75.04 -29.15 -33.77
CA LYS A 18 74.26 -30.16 -34.56
C LYS A 18 73.33 -31.17 -33.84
N GLY A 19 72.12 -31.54 -34.29
CA GLY A 19 71.22 -31.15 -35.38
C GLY A 19 69.94 -32.03 -35.35
N TRP A 20 68.79 -31.48 -35.78
CA TRP A 20 67.66 -32.06 -36.56
C TRP A 20 67.08 -33.42 -36.07
N GLU A 21 65.79 -33.63 -35.78
CA GLU A 21 64.48 -33.25 -36.35
C GLU A 21 63.51 -33.06 -35.15
N GLY A 22 62.45 -32.25 -35.11
CA GLY A 22 61.36 -32.06 -36.05
C GLY A 22 60.04 -32.17 -35.27
N GLU A 23 59.62 -31.12 -34.56
CA GLU A 23 58.22 -30.92 -34.14
C GLU A 23 58.01 -29.48 -33.63
N GLN A 24 57.08 -28.75 -34.25
CA GLN A 24 56.76 -27.35 -33.94
C GLN A 24 55.94 -27.27 -32.65
N VAL A 25 56.49 -26.64 -31.60
CA VAL A 25 55.72 -26.07 -30.48
C VAL A 25 56.34 -24.75 -30.02
N ARG A 26 55.46 -23.77 -29.75
CA ARG A 26 55.55 -22.47 -29.03
C ARG A 26 55.13 -21.32 -29.96
N THR A 27 54.18 -20.46 -29.59
CA THR A 27 53.98 -19.81 -28.27
C THR A 27 52.50 -19.50 -27.96
N LEU A 28 52.05 -19.96 -26.78
CA LEU A 28 51.34 -19.29 -25.64
C LEU A 28 50.74 -17.87 -25.83
N PRO A 29 49.72 -17.41 -25.04
CA PRO A 29 49.48 -17.79 -23.63
C PRO A 29 48.02 -17.87 -23.08
N CYS A 30 47.93 -18.47 -21.88
CA CYS A 30 47.08 -18.19 -20.70
C CYS A 30 45.54 -18.26 -20.75
N ALA A 31 45.06 -19.47 -20.41
CA ALA A 31 44.15 -19.80 -19.31
C ALA A 31 43.17 -18.72 -18.75
N ALA A 32 41.88 -18.94 -18.99
CA ALA A 32 40.80 -18.63 -18.06
C ALA A 32 39.92 -19.88 -17.91
N LEU A 33 39.80 -20.37 -16.68
CA LEU A 33 38.99 -21.51 -16.29
C LEU A 33 37.50 -21.17 -16.38
N THR A 34 36.78 -21.98 -17.13
CA THR A 34 35.33 -22.00 -17.31
C THR A 34 34.60 -22.49 -16.06
N ALA A 35 33.50 -21.79 -15.69
CA ALA A 35 32.44 -22.28 -14.80
C ALA A 35 31.06 -21.99 -15.47
N PRO A 36 30.01 -22.77 -15.16
CA PRO A 36 29.14 -23.37 -16.17
C PRO A 36 27.93 -22.53 -16.60
N LEU A 37 27.59 -22.62 -17.89
CA LEU A 37 26.35 -22.15 -18.49
C LEU A 37 25.13 -22.84 -17.84
N TRP A 38 24.24 -22.05 -17.26
CA TRP A 38 22.88 -22.50 -16.94
C TRP A 38 22.03 -22.50 -18.22
N PRO A 39 21.15 -23.50 -18.44
CA PRO A 39 20.36 -23.58 -19.65
C PRO A 39 19.34 -22.45 -19.69
N ALA A 40 19.32 -21.71 -20.81
CA ALA A 40 18.26 -20.78 -21.13
C ALA A 40 16.94 -21.55 -21.32
N VAL A 41 16.11 -21.58 -20.29
CA VAL A 41 14.74 -22.09 -20.39
C VAL A 41 13.86 -20.93 -20.84
N SER A 42 13.58 -20.86 -22.14
CA SER A 42 12.54 -19.98 -22.68
C SER A 42 11.17 -20.51 -22.24
N VAL A 43 10.51 -19.86 -21.28
CA VAL A 43 9.13 -20.17 -20.89
C VAL A 43 8.25 -18.98 -21.22
N SER A 44 7.19 -19.24 -21.99
CA SER A 44 6.23 -18.25 -22.49
C SER A 44 5.49 -17.53 -21.36
N ILE A 45 5.59 -16.20 -21.32
CA ILE A 45 5.03 -15.27 -20.31
C ILE A 45 3.53 -15.00 -20.56
N ASN A 46 2.70 -16.04 -20.72
CA ASN A 46 1.27 -15.83 -21.07
C ASN A 46 0.28 -15.98 -19.89
N ASN A 47 0.73 -16.29 -18.67
CA ASN A 47 -0.17 -16.54 -17.54
C ASN A 47 -0.01 -15.60 -16.34
N LEU A 48 0.72 -14.49 -16.47
CA LEU A 48 1.00 -13.57 -15.34
C LEU A 48 0.33 -12.19 -15.41
N TYR A 49 -0.53 -11.94 -16.41
CA TYR A 49 -1.28 -10.68 -16.48
C TYR A 49 -2.73 -10.87 -16.96
N PRO A 50 -3.74 -10.31 -16.27
CA PRO A 50 -5.08 -10.20 -16.82
C PRO A 50 -5.08 -9.08 -17.86
N GLY A 51 -4.96 -9.45 -19.13
CA GLY A 51 -4.93 -8.48 -20.26
C GLY A 51 -5.28 -9.04 -21.64
N CYS A 52 -5.60 -10.33 -21.76
CA CYS A 52 -5.98 -10.97 -23.03
C CYS A 52 -7.20 -11.88 -22.83
N GLU A 53 -8.37 -11.28 -22.59
CA GLU A 53 -9.65 -12.00 -22.57
C GLU A 53 -10.15 -12.20 -24.01
N ASN A 54 -9.73 -13.29 -24.66
CA ASN A 54 -10.42 -13.90 -25.81
C ASN A 54 -9.78 -15.25 -26.19
N VAL A 55 -9.74 -16.21 -25.26
CA VAL A 55 -9.54 -17.63 -25.61
C VAL A 55 -10.43 -18.49 -24.71
N SER A 56 -11.43 -19.13 -25.30
CA SER A 56 -12.25 -20.13 -24.63
C SER A 56 -11.43 -21.39 -24.37
N VAL A 57 -11.14 -21.72 -23.11
CA VAL A 57 -10.58 -23.03 -22.75
C VAL A 57 -11.59 -23.75 -21.86
N ARG A 58 -12.05 -24.91 -22.34
CA ARG A 58 -12.94 -25.84 -21.64
C ARG A 58 -12.27 -26.37 -20.37
N SER A 59 -13.09 -26.50 -19.35
CA SER A 59 -12.86 -27.01 -18.00
C SER A 59 -11.89 -28.21 -17.88
N ARG A 60 -10.92 -28.10 -16.97
CA ARG A 60 -10.57 -29.10 -15.93
C ARG A 60 -9.61 -28.45 -14.91
N SER A 61 -9.84 -28.77 -13.64
CA SER A 61 -9.12 -28.31 -12.45
C SER A 61 -7.60 -28.47 -12.55
N MET A 62 -6.89 -27.47 -12.05
CA MET A 62 -5.65 -27.49 -11.25
C MET A 62 -5.05 -26.09 -11.36
N MET A 63 -5.22 -25.26 -10.33
CA MET A 63 -4.37 -24.08 -10.18
C MET A 63 -3.60 -24.25 -8.89
N PHE A 64 -2.41 -24.84 -9.01
CA PHE A 64 -1.28 -24.33 -8.26
C PHE A 64 -1.17 -22.84 -8.61
N GLU A 65 -1.04 -21.97 -7.60
CA GLU A 65 -0.40 -20.69 -7.89
C GLU A 65 0.94 -21.03 -8.56
N PRO A 66 1.28 -20.42 -9.71
CA PRO A 66 2.64 -20.50 -10.18
C PRO A 66 3.46 -19.82 -9.08
N GLY A 67 4.16 -20.64 -8.28
CA GLY A 67 5.15 -20.14 -7.35
C GLY A 67 6.11 -19.32 -8.16
N LEU A 68 5.96 -17.99 -8.08
CA LEU A 68 6.98 -17.07 -8.54
C LEU A 68 8.26 -17.55 -7.87
N THR A 69 9.27 -17.91 -8.66
CA THR A 69 10.54 -18.36 -8.10
C THR A 69 11.08 -17.27 -7.17
N LYS A 70 11.81 -17.63 -6.11
CA LYS A 70 12.38 -16.70 -5.12
C LYS A 70 12.99 -15.42 -5.74
N GLY A 71 13.69 -15.54 -6.87
CA GLY A 71 14.28 -14.40 -7.60
C GLY A 71 13.31 -13.52 -8.40
N MET A 72 12.08 -13.97 -8.65
CA MET A 72 11.02 -13.17 -9.29
C MET A 72 10.18 -12.42 -8.25
N LEU A 73 10.05 -12.97 -7.03
CA LEU A 73 9.39 -12.32 -5.87
C LEU A 73 10.24 -11.20 -5.26
N GLU A 74 11.58 -11.37 -5.22
CA GLU A 74 12.49 -10.31 -4.76
C GLU A 74 12.38 -9.03 -5.59
N VAL A 75 11.93 -9.10 -6.85
CA VAL A 75 11.69 -7.94 -7.73
C VAL A 75 10.37 -7.22 -7.42
N PHE A 76 9.42 -7.87 -6.73
CA PHE A 76 8.10 -7.30 -6.41
C PHE A 76 8.00 -6.69 -5.00
N VAL A 77 8.93 -7.00 -4.09
CA VAL A 77 8.82 -6.65 -2.64
C VAL A 77 9.33 -5.27 -2.29
N ALA A 78 10.20 -4.73 -3.11
CA ALA A 78 10.73 -3.37 -3.17
C ALA A 78 11.79 -3.44 -4.28
N PRO A 79 12.28 -2.31 -4.82
CA PRO A 79 13.53 -2.35 -5.61
C PRO A 79 14.57 -3.17 -4.84
N SER A 80 15.14 -4.19 -5.48
CA SER A 80 16.02 -5.16 -4.85
C SER A 80 17.16 -4.47 -4.11
N HIS A 81 17.11 -4.46 -2.77
CA HIS A 81 18.29 -4.20 -1.98
C HIS A 81 19.20 -5.42 -2.10
N HIS A 82 20.26 -5.30 -2.87
CA HIS A 82 21.40 -6.18 -2.69
C HIS A 82 21.78 -6.12 -1.21
N SER A 83 21.76 -7.26 -0.52
CA SER A 83 22.14 -7.42 0.90
C SER A 83 23.58 -7.00 1.22
N HIS A 84 24.30 -6.47 0.22
CA HIS A 84 25.68 -5.99 0.26
C HIS A 84 25.86 -4.55 -0.21
N CYS A 85 24.78 -3.78 -0.46
CA CYS A 85 24.93 -2.34 -0.58
C CYS A 85 25.18 -1.79 0.82
N SER A 86 26.44 -1.49 1.15
CA SER A 86 26.77 -0.64 2.30
C SER A 86 25.84 0.56 2.24
N ALA A 87 25.07 0.81 3.31
CA ALA A 87 24.26 2.01 3.43
C ALA A 87 25.15 3.19 3.04
N ASP A 88 24.89 3.75 1.87
CA ASP A 88 25.68 4.84 1.35
C ASP A 88 25.32 6.04 2.22
N ASP A 89 26.30 6.71 2.82
CA ASP A 89 26.09 7.92 3.63
C ASP A 89 25.30 9.00 2.85
N GLN A 90 25.22 8.86 1.52
CA GLN A 90 24.52 9.72 0.57
C GLN A 90 23.04 9.33 0.32
N SER A 91 22.54 8.25 0.91
CA SER A 91 21.15 7.83 0.70
C SER A 91 20.16 8.68 1.50
N THR A 92 19.01 9.00 0.90
CA THR A 92 17.94 9.77 1.53
C THR A 92 17.41 9.03 2.76
N LYS A 93 17.46 9.69 3.92
CA LYS A 93 16.95 9.17 5.20
C LYS A 93 15.51 9.62 5.41
N ALA A 94 14.59 8.67 5.52
CA ALA A 94 13.14 8.90 5.59
C ALA A 94 12.61 9.73 4.42
N ILE A 95 12.39 11.04 4.61
CA ILE A 95 11.95 11.98 3.60
C ILE A 95 12.83 13.24 3.72
N ASP A 96 13.50 13.60 2.63
CA ASP A 96 14.22 14.87 2.54
C ASP A 96 13.33 15.94 1.89
N ILE A 97 13.35 17.15 2.43
CA ILE A 97 12.46 18.23 2.02
C ILE A 97 13.27 19.49 1.74
N GLN A 98 13.16 19.99 0.51
CA GLN A 98 13.89 21.16 0.05
C GLN A 98 12.96 22.12 -0.70
N ASN A 99 13.08 23.41 -0.41
CA ASN A 99 12.47 24.44 -1.26
C ASN A 99 13.45 24.78 -2.39
N ALA A 100 13.02 24.59 -3.62
CA ALA A 100 13.85 24.74 -4.81
C ALA A 100 13.19 25.66 -5.84
N TYR A 101 13.96 26.62 -6.35
CA TYR A 101 13.58 27.39 -7.53
C TYR A 101 14.07 26.69 -8.79
N LEU A 102 13.15 26.17 -9.59
CA LEU A 102 13.44 25.53 -10.86
C LEU A 102 13.47 26.59 -11.97
N ASN A 103 14.67 26.82 -12.55
CA ASN A 103 14.88 27.83 -13.59
C ASN A 103 13.86 27.73 -14.74
N GLY A 104 13.09 28.80 -14.95
CA GLY A 104 12.07 28.88 -16.00
C GLY A 104 10.75 28.17 -15.67
N VAL A 105 10.67 27.49 -14.52
CA VAL A 105 9.46 26.79 -14.07
C VAL A 105 8.83 27.50 -12.87
N GLY A 106 9.62 27.86 -11.84
CA GLY A 106 9.17 28.54 -10.62
C GLY A 106 9.55 27.79 -9.34
N ASP A 107 8.96 28.21 -8.21
CA ASP A 107 9.20 27.62 -6.88
C ASP A 107 8.45 26.29 -6.69
N PHE A 108 9.14 25.33 -6.07
CA PHE A 108 8.61 24.04 -5.64
C PHE A 108 9.11 23.70 -4.24
N SER A 109 8.26 23.03 -3.46
CA SER A 109 8.71 22.22 -2.34
C SER A 109 8.93 20.79 -2.86
N VAL A 110 10.17 20.32 -2.81
CA VAL A 110 10.59 19.00 -3.31
C VAL A 110 10.72 18.06 -2.14
N TRP A 111 9.98 16.95 -2.18
CA TRP A 111 9.93 15.92 -1.15
C TRP A 111 10.50 14.63 -1.75
N GLU A 112 11.69 14.24 -1.32
CA GLU A 112 12.36 13.02 -1.77
C GLU A 112 12.13 11.90 -0.76
N PHE A 113 11.45 10.84 -1.21
CA PHE A 113 11.12 9.67 -0.38
C PHE A 113 12.21 8.60 -0.54
N SER A 114 12.74 8.12 0.57
CA SER A 114 13.67 6.98 0.61
C SER A 114 13.06 5.70 0.02
N GLY A 115 13.87 4.93 -0.70
CA GLY A 115 13.49 3.60 -1.16
C GLY A 115 13.52 2.51 -0.06
N ASN A 116 14.00 2.83 1.15
CA ASN A 116 14.19 1.84 2.21
C ASN A 116 12.85 1.48 2.91
N PRO A 117 12.45 0.18 2.93
CA PRO A 117 11.17 -0.27 3.49
C PRO A 117 10.91 0.09 4.95
N VAL A 118 11.95 0.34 5.75
CA VAL A 118 11.79 0.72 7.17
C VAL A 118 11.00 2.03 7.35
N TYR A 119 11.05 2.92 6.36
CA TYR A 119 10.38 4.23 6.41
C TYR A 119 8.95 4.21 5.84
N PHE A 120 8.55 3.15 5.14
CA PHE A 120 7.26 3.11 4.42
C PHE A 120 6.05 3.29 5.33
N CYS A 121 6.15 2.92 6.62
CA CYS A 121 5.09 3.10 7.62
C CYS A 121 4.75 4.56 7.96
N SER A 122 5.52 5.53 7.43
CA SER A 122 5.25 6.96 7.64
C SER A 122 4.72 7.68 6.41
N TYR A 123 4.75 7.04 5.24
CA TYR A 123 4.57 7.72 3.96
C TYR A 123 3.11 8.02 3.61
N ASP A 124 2.16 7.31 4.21
CA ASP A 124 0.72 7.58 4.08
C ASP A 124 0.35 9.01 4.52
N TYR A 125 1.08 9.60 5.47
CA TYR A 125 0.88 10.97 5.92
C TYR A 125 1.39 12.05 4.95
N PHE A 126 2.24 11.70 3.98
CA PHE A 126 3.00 12.68 3.18
C PHE A 126 2.90 12.45 1.68
N ALA A 127 2.80 11.21 1.21
CA ALA A 127 2.98 10.86 -0.20
C ALA A 127 1.74 11.14 -1.07
N ALA A 128 0.56 11.36 -0.49
CA ALA A 128 -0.69 11.62 -1.22
C ALA A 128 -1.65 12.54 -0.44
N ASN A 129 -1.11 13.38 0.45
CA ASN A 129 -1.91 14.21 1.36
C ASN A 129 -2.38 15.53 0.73
N ASP A 130 -1.87 15.91 -0.45
CA ASP A 130 -2.18 17.18 -1.10
C ASP A 130 -2.46 17.01 -2.62
N PRO A 131 -3.59 17.54 -3.13
CA PRO A 131 -3.98 17.41 -4.54
C PRO A 131 -3.19 18.32 -5.51
N THR A 132 -2.39 19.26 -5.00
CA THR A 132 -1.52 20.14 -5.80
C THR A 132 -0.13 19.54 -6.04
N SER A 133 0.13 18.36 -5.48
CA SER A 133 1.38 17.63 -5.66
C SER A 133 1.56 17.08 -7.08
N ILE A 134 2.82 16.99 -7.50
CA ILE A 134 3.24 16.32 -8.74
C ILE A 134 4.17 15.17 -8.34
N HIS A 135 3.77 13.93 -8.58
CA HIS A 135 4.59 12.77 -8.27
C HIS A 135 5.51 12.44 -9.45
N VAL A 136 6.81 12.47 -9.21
CA VAL A 136 7.82 12.10 -10.20
C VAL A 136 8.39 10.75 -9.83
N ILE A 137 8.08 9.72 -10.62
CA ILE A 137 8.65 8.38 -10.44
C ILE A 137 9.91 8.29 -11.30
N VAL A 138 11.05 8.13 -10.63
CA VAL A 138 12.36 8.04 -11.26
C VAL A 138 12.83 6.58 -11.25
N PHE A 139 13.29 6.07 -12.39
CA PHE A 139 13.85 4.72 -12.51
C PHE A 139 15.08 4.70 -13.43
N SER A 140 16.01 3.78 -13.19
CA SER A 140 17.25 3.67 -13.96
C SER A 140 17.06 2.82 -15.22
N LEU A 141 17.58 3.28 -16.36
CA LEU A 141 17.67 2.48 -17.57
C LEU A 141 18.74 1.40 -17.53
N GLU A 142 19.63 1.42 -16.54
CA GLU A 142 20.63 0.37 -16.33
C GLU A 142 20.01 -0.97 -15.96
N GLU A 143 18.83 -0.93 -15.33
CA GLU A 143 18.08 -2.11 -14.94
C GLU A 143 17.44 -2.80 -16.16
N PRO A 144 17.25 -4.13 -16.15
CA PRO A 144 16.43 -4.82 -17.14
C PRO A 144 14.99 -4.28 -17.20
N TYR A 145 14.35 -4.33 -18.37
CA TYR A 145 12.99 -3.80 -18.58
C TYR A 145 11.97 -4.34 -17.58
N GLU A 146 12.05 -5.63 -17.21
CA GLU A 146 11.16 -6.24 -16.24
C GLU A 146 11.31 -5.61 -14.85
N ILE A 147 12.54 -5.28 -14.45
CA ILE A 147 12.81 -4.60 -13.17
C ILE A 147 12.30 -3.16 -13.22
N GLN A 148 12.59 -2.43 -14.31
CA GLN A 148 12.07 -1.07 -14.52
C GLN A 148 10.54 -1.03 -14.39
N LEU A 149 9.85 -1.93 -15.12
CA LEU A 149 8.40 -2.03 -15.10
C LEU A 149 7.88 -2.37 -13.70
N ASN A 150 8.51 -3.31 -12.99
CA ASN A 150 8.10 -3.70 -11.64
C ASN A 150 8.29 -2.56 -10.62
N GLN A 151 9.39 -1.82 -10.68
CA GLN A 151 9.61 -0.64 -9.84
C GLN A 151 8.55 0.44 -10.09
N VAL A 152 8.23 0.71 -11.35
CA VAL A 152 7.20 1.69 -11.72
C VAL A 152 5.81 1.21 -11.25
N ILE A 153 5.47 -0.06 -11.45
CA ILE A 153 4.21 -0.66 -10.97
C ILE A 153 4.12 -0.58 -9.44
N PHE A 154 5.21 -0.85 -8.73
CA PHE A 154 5.25 -0.77 -7.27
C PHE A 154 4.88 0.63 -6.78
N TRP A 155 5.56 1.68 -7.26
CA TRP A 155 5.32 3.05 -6.81
C TRP A 155 3.95 3.59 -7.26
N LEU A 156 3.48 3.23 -8.45
CA LEU A 156 2.12 3.57 -8.87
C LEU A 156 1.06 2.84 -8.05
N GLY A 157 1.30 1.57 -7.72
CA GLY A 157 0.45 0.79 -6.82
C GLY A 157 0.39 1.39 -5.42
N PHE A 158 1.54 1.83 -4.91
CA PHE A 158 1.67 2.56 -3.65
C PHE A 158 0.82 3.83 -3.65
N LEU A 159 1.05 4.73 -4.62
CA LEU A 159 0.31 5.98 -4.73
C LEU A 159 -1.20 5.75 -4.92
N LYS A 160 -1.60 4.84 -5.82
CA LYS A 160 -3.01 4.47 -6.03
C LYS A 160 -3.68 4.06 -4.71
N SER A 161 -2.98 3.26 -3.89
CA SER A 161 -3.54 2.70 -2.67
C SER A 161 -3.81 3.76 -1.60
N LEU A 162 -3.09 4.89 -1.64
CA LEU A 162 -3.29 6.01 -0.73
C LEU A 162 -4.47 6.92 -1.10
N VAL A 163 -4.96 6.87 -2.35
CA VAL A 163 -5.99 7.81 -2.80
C VAL A 163 -7.38 7.37 -2.32
N PRO A 164 -8.07 8.17 -1.49
CA PRO A 164 -9.43 7.85 -1.08
C PRO A 164 -10.40 7.94 -2.26
N VAL A 165 -11.43 7.09 -2.24
CA VAL A 165 -12.53 7.18 -3.19
C VAL A 165 -13.65 8.01 -2.58
N GLU A 166 -13.92 9.15 -3.19
CA GLU A 166 -15.02 10.03 -2.79
C GLU A 166 -16.27 9.80 -3.65
N GLU A 167 -17.45 9.96 -3.05
CA GLU A 167 -18.69 10.08 -3.80
C GLU A 167 -18.89 11.54 -4.28
N PRO A 168 -19.46 11.77 -5.48
CA PRO A 168 -19.99 10.78 -6.42
C PRO A 168 -18.91 10.14 -7.32
N ILE A 169 -19.10 8.85 -7.65
CA ILE A 169 -18.25 8.13 -8.62
C ILE A 169 -18.45 8.71 -10.03
N ALA A 170 -17.36 9.02 -10.72
CA ALA A 170 -17.38 9.49 -12.11
C ALA A 170 -17.61 8.34 -13.10
N PHE A 171 -18.08 8.69 -14.29
CA PHE A 171 -18.19 7.79 -15.43
C PHE A 171 -16.90 6.99 -15.68
N GLY A 172 -17.03 5.68 -15.83
CA GLY A 172 -15.91 4.76 -16.01
C GLY A 172 -15.11 4.53 -14.72
N GLY A 173 -15.66 4.87 -13.56
CA GLY A 173 -15.01 4.70 -12.26
C GLY A 173 -13.78 5.61 -12.06
N LYS A 174 -13.70 6.74 -12.77
CA LYS A 174 -12.60 7.71 -12.62
C LYS A 174 -12.69 8.43 -11.28
N LEU A 175 -11.54 8.79 -10.74
CA LEU A 175 -11.45 9.65 -9.56
C LEU A 175 -11.66 11.12 -9.94
N LYS A 176 -12.20 11.89 -9.01
CA LYS A 176 -12.40 13.33 -9.14
C LYS A 176 -11.08 14.09 -9.16
N ASN A 177 -10.20 13.77 -8.22
CA ASN A 177 -8.90 14.40 -8.05
C ASN A 177 -7.79 13.32 -8.09
N PRO A 178 -7.51 12.71 -9.26
CA PRO A 178 -6.44 11.73 -9.36
C PRO A 178 -5.06 12.40 -9.18
N LEU A 179 -4.13 11.70 -8.54
CA LEU A 179 -2.76 12.18 -8.39
C LEU A 179 -2.09 12.32 -9.77
N ARG A 180 -1.33 13.41 -9.95
CA ARG A 180 -0.60 13.69 -11.19
C ARG A 180 0.76 12.99 -11.15
N VAL A 181 1.04 12.17 -12.16
CA VAL A 181 2.27 11.37 -12.20
C VAL A 181 3.08 11.65 -13.47
N VAL A 182 4.39 11.83 -13.29
CA VAL A 182 5.39 11.99 -14.34
C VAL A 182 6.39 10.84 -14.21
N LEU A 183 6.66 10.15 -15.32
CA LEU A 183 7.66 9.07 -15.36
C LEU A 183 8.97 9.60 -15.94
N VAL A 184 10.08 9.36 -15.23
CA VAL A 184 11.42 9.80 -15.63
C VAL A 184 12.37 8.61 -15.63
N ALA A 185 12.99 8.34 -16.77
CA ALA A 185 14.00 7.32 -16.95
C ALA A 185 15.40 7.96 -17.00
N THR A 186 16.30 7.57 -16.09
CA THR A 186 17.64 8.14 -15.96
C THR A 186 18.73 7.21 -16.53
N HIS A 187 19.98 7.67 -16.52
CA HIS A 187 21.17 6.94 -17.01
C HIS A 187 21.11 6.59 -18.50
N ALA A 188 20.39 7.40 -19.29
CA ALA A 188 20.32 7.23 -20.73
C ALA A 188 21.68 7.43 -21.43
N ASP A 189 22.55 8.24 -20.84
CA ASP A 189 23.95 8.44 -21.22
C ASP A 189 24.80 7.18 -21.00
N ILE A 190 24.67 6.54 -19.84
CA ILE A 190 25.40 5.30 -19.51
C ILE A 190 24.97 4.18 -20.44
N MET A 191 23.67 4.05 -20.67
CA MET A 191 23.09 3.03 -21.54
C MET A 191 23.24 3.34 -23.03
N ASN A 192 23.89 4.46 -23.39
CA ASN A 192 24.12 4.89 -24.77
C ASN A 192 22.84 4.87 -25.62
N VAL A 193 21.73 5.32 -25.04
CA VAL A 193 20.42 5.36 -25.71
C VAL A 193 20.55 6.23 -26.97
N PRO A 194 20.05 5.77 -28.14
CA PRO A 194 20.23 6.51 -29.39
C PRO A 194 19.52 7.85 -29.34
N ARG A 195 20.10 8.86 -29.98
CA ARG A 195 19.47 10.17 -30.17
C ARG A 195 18.98 10.31 -31.62
N PRO A 196 17.67 10.30 -31.88
CA PRO A 196 17.12 10.58 -33.21
C PRO A 196 17.47 12.00 -33.66
N ALA A 197 17.11 12.38 -34.89
CA ALA A 197 17.36 13.71 -35.45
C ALA A 197 16.86 14.88 -34.57
N GLY A 198 15.92 14.62 -33.65
CA GLY A 198 15.44 15.58 -32.66
C GLY A 198 16.42 15.86 -31.51
N GLY A 199 17.50 15.11 -31.34
CA GLY A 199 18.51 15.30 -30.30
C GLY A 199 18.08 14.86 -28.88
N GLU A 200 16.82 14.49 -28.68
CA GLU A 200 16.32 13.86 -27.45
C GLU A 200 16.73 12.37 -27.42
N PHE A 201 16.79 11.76 -26.23
CA PHE A 201 17.00 10.31 -26.13
C PHE A 201 15.78 9.52 -26.64
N GLY A 202 16.00 8.51 -27.48
CA GLY A 202 14.97 7.63 -28.02
C GLY A 202 15.00 6.24 -27.38
N TYR A 203 14.15 6.01 -26.39
CA TYR A 203 14.01 4.72 -25.73
C TYR A 203 13.01 3.82 -26.48
N ASP A 204 13.43 2.63 -26.88
CA ASP A 204 12.64 1.75 -27.75
C ASP A 204 11.42 1.13 -27.04
N LYS A 205 11.42 1.05 -25.70
CA LYS A 205 10.28 0.56 -24.90
C LYS A 205 9.36 1.64 -24.35
N ASP A 206 9.55 2.92 -24.72
CA ASP A 206 8.74 4.05 -24.22
C ASP A 206 7.23 3.79 -24.41
N THR A 207 6.81 3.57 -25.66
CA THR A 207 5.39 3.37 -25.99
C THR A 207 4.79 2.12 -25.36
N THR A 208 5.58 1.05 -25.22
CA THR A 208 5.12 -0.20 -24.59
C THR A 208 4.93 -0.03 -23.09
N LEU A 209 5.88 0.61 -22.41
CA LEU A 209 5.81 0.92 -20.99
C LEU A 209 4.60 1.81 -20.68
N LEU A 210 4.47 2.94 -21.39
CA LEU A 210 3.36 3.88 -21.18
C LEU A 210 1.99 3.23 -21.42
N LYS A 211 1.86 2.41 -22.48
CA LYS A 211 0.61 1.69 -22.77
C LYS A 211 0.26 0.73 -21.63
N GLU A 212 1.24 -0.02 -21.14
CA GLU A 212 1.05 -0.96 -20.04
C GLU A 212 0.64 -0.26 -18.74
N ILE A 213 1.34 0.82 -18.38
CA ILE A 213 1.05 1.63 -17.19
C ILE A 213 -0.34 2.27 -17.28
N ARG A 214 -0.70 2.88 -18.41
CA ARG A 214 -2.01 3.53 -18.58
C ARG A 214 -3.17 2.54 -18.56
N ASN A 215 -2.98 1.34 -19.12
CA ASN A 215 -4.01 0.29 -19.05
C ASN A 215 -4.29 -0.13 -17.61
N ARG A 216 -3.26 -0.20 -16.76
CA ARG A 216 -3.37 -0.57 -15.35
C ARG A 216 -3.95 0.58 -14.51
N PHE A 217 -3.31 1.76 -14.57
CA PHE A 217 -3.51 2.85 -13.62
C PHE A 217 -4.22 4.09 -14.18
N GLY A 218 -4.51 4.18 -15.48
CA GLY A 218 -5.02 5.43 -16.10
C GLY A 218 -6.42 5.88 -15.63
N ASN A 219 -7.17 5.04 -14.92
CA ASN A 219 -8.44 5.40 -14.27
C ASN A 219 -8.27 5.72 -12.77
N ASP A 220 -7.08 5.46 -12.22
CA ASP A 220 -6.70 5.66 -10.82
C ASP A 220 -5.79 6.89 -10.66
N LEU A 221 -4.89 7.12 -11.61
CA LEU A 221 -3.85 8.16 -11.59
C LEU A 221 -3.84 8.92 -12.92
N HIS A 222 -3.48 10.20 -12.86
CA HIS A 222 -3.26 11.02 -14.05
C HIS A 222 -1.80 10.92 -14.49
N VAL A 223 -1.48 9.84 -15.21
CA VAL A 223 -0.14 9.58 -15.75
C VAL A 223 0.08 10.40 -17.02
N SER A 224 1.18 11.16 -17.06
CA SER A 224 1.58 11.96 -18.23
C SER A 224 1.75 11.10 -19.49
N ASP A 225 1.38 11.67 -20.64
CA ASP A 225 1.41 10.97 -21.94
C ASP A 225 2.83 10.77 -22.51
N LYS A 226 3.87 11.23 -21.80
CA LYS A 226 5.27 11.19 -22.22
C LYS A 226 6.14 10.58 -21.11
N LEU A 227 7.06 9.69 -21.50
CA LEU A 227 8.19 9.24 -20.69
C LEU A 227 9.36 10.19 -20.92
N PHE A 228 9.95 10.72 -19.85
CA PHE A 228 11.11 11.61 -19.95
C PHE A 228 12.39 10.79 -19.78
N VAL A 229 13.12 10.59 -20.87
CA VAL A 229 14.37 9.84 -20.88
C VAL A 229 15.53 10.84 -20.88
N LEU A 230 16.39 10.81 -19.86
CA LEU A 230 17.39 11.83 -19.66
C LEU A 230 18.69 11.35 -19.00
N ASP A 231 19.72 12.17 -19.15
CA ASP A 231 20.93 12.17 -18.31
C ASP A 231 20.69 13.16 -17.17
N ALA A 232 20.67 12.66 -15.93
CA ALA A 232 20.41 13.46 -14.74
C ALA A 232 21.59 14.36 -14.36
N GLY A 233 22.82 14.02 -14.75
CA GLY A 233 24.01 14.85 -14.55
C GLY A 233 24.07 16.06 -15.48
N ALA A 234 23.46 15.97 -16.67
CA ALA A 234 23.42 17.06 -17.65
C ALA A 234 22.19 17.98 -17.48
N SER A 235 22.18 18.80 -16.43
CA SER A 235 21.07 19.74 -16.11
C SER A 235 20.73 20.77 -17.22
N GLY A 236 21.71 21.09 -18.08
CA GLY A 236 21.56 21.97 -19.24
C GLY A 236 21.10 21.28 -20.53
N SER A 237 20.88 19.97 -20.51
CA SER A 237 20.50 19.19 -21.69
C SER A 237 19.14 19.57 -22.27
N LYS A 238 18.93 19.23 -23.55
CA LYS A 238 17.62 19.39 -24.20
C LYS A 238 16.55 18.55 -23.50
N ASP A 239 16.88 17.32 -23.11
CA ASP A 239 15.97 16.40 -22.41
C ASP A 239 15.48 16.99 -21.08
N MET A 240 16.40 17.54 -20.27
CA MET A 240 16.05 18.21 -19.01
C MET A 240 15.19 19.47 -19.24
N LYS A 241 15.44 20.22 -20.32
CA LYS A 241 14.58 21.36 -20.70
C LYS A 241 13.15 20.92 -21.03
N VAL A 242 12.98 19.77 -21.67
CA VAL A 242 11.66 19.23 -21.99
C VAL A 242 10.91 18.81 -20.73
N LEU A 243 11.59 18.18 -19.76
CA LEU A 243 10.99 17.89 -18.45
C LEU A 243 10.57 19.19 -17.72
N ARG A 244 11.44 20.20 -17.67
CA ARG A 244 11.11 21.50 -17.06
C ARG A 244 9.88 22.17 -17.69
N ASN A 245 9.78 22.16 -19.02
CA ASN A 245 8.62 22.72 -19.71
C ASN A 245 7.32 21.98 -19.36
N HIS A 246 7.38 20.65 -19.23
CA HIS A 246 6.22 19.85 -18.83
C HIS A 246 5.78 20.13 -17.39
N LEU A 247 6.74 20.22 -16.46
CA LEU A 247 6.46 20.61 -15.07
C LEU A 247 5.87 22.03 -14.99
N GLN A 248 6.33 22.95 -15.85
CA GLN A 248 5.79 24.31 -15.93
C GLN A 248 4.33 24.31 -16.40
N GLU A 249 4.00 23.49 -17.38
CA GLU A 249 2.64 23.34 -17.87
C GLU A 249 1.72 22.78 -16.78
N ILE A 250 2.12 21.70 -16.12
CA ILE A 250 1.35 21.11 -15.00
C ILE A 250 1.18 22.14 -13.88
N ARG A 251 2.26 22.82 -13.47
CA ARG A 251 2.21 23.89 -12.46
C ARG A 251 1.21 24.97 -12.85
N SER A 252 1.22 25.42 -14.11
CA SER A 252 0.31 26.46 -14.60
C SER A 252 -1.15 26.01 -14.52
N GLN A 253 -1.43 24.74 -14.82
CA GLN A 253 -2.77 24.16 -14.66
C GLN A 253 -3.22 24.12 -13.20
N ILE A 254 -2.35 23.67 -12.28
CA ILE A 254 -2.64 23.61 -10.85
C ILE A 254 -2.89 25.01 -10.29
N VAL A 255 -1.98 25.95 -10.52
CA VAL A 255 -2.09 27.33 -10.01
C VAL A 255 -3.34 28.03 -10.55
N SER A 256 -3.81 27.71 -11.75
CA SER A 256 -5.01 28.33 -12.34
C SER A 256 -6.31 28.09 -11.56
N VAL A 257 -6.36 27.02 -10.75
CA VAL A 257 -7.52 26.66 -9.92
C VAL A 257 -7.29 26.91 -8.42
N CYS A 258 -6.07 27.26 -8.02
CA CYS A 258 -5.74 27.57 -6.63
C CYS A 258 -6.22 29.00 -6.26
N PRO A 259 -6.60 29.24 -4.99
CA PRO A 259 -6.89 30.59 -4.53
C PRO A 259 -5.65 31.48 -4.60
N LEU A 260 -5.84 32.77 -4.89
CA LEU A 260 -4.76 33.75 -4.90
C LEU A 260 -4.11 33.85 -3.51
N MET A 261 -2.80 34.01 -3.48
CA MET A 261 -2.08 34.27 -2.24
C MET A 261 -2.50 35.63 -1.67
N THR A 262 -3.02 35.61 -0.45
CA THR A 262 -3.48 36.83 0.24
C THR A 262 -2.31 37.51 0.97
N HIS A 263 -2.44 38.83 1.21
CA HIS A 263 -1.43 39.54 2.01
C HIS A 263 -1.29 38.98 3.44
N LEU A 264 -2.38 38.43 4.00
CA LEU A 264 -2.33 37.75 5.29
C LEU A 264 -1.48 36.48 5.23
N CYS A 265 -1.63 35.68 4.16
CA CYS A 265 -0.80 34.49 3.94
C CYS A 265 0.68 34.85 3.80
N GLU A 266 1.02 35.87 3.00
CA GLU A 266 2.42 36.37 2.88
C GLU A 266 2.98 36.81 4.23
N LYS A 267 2.18 37.54 5.03
CA LYS A 267 2.58 37.98 6.37
C LYS A 267 2.81 36.79 7.29
N ILE A 268 1.96 35.76 7.25
CA ILE A 268 2.15 34.52 8.02
C ILE A 268 3.46 33.82 7.59
N ILE A 269 3.71 33.65 6.29
CA ILE A 269 4.96 33.05 5.78
C ILE A 269 6.19 33.79 6.31
N SER A 270 6.16 35.13 6.32
CA SER A 270 7.26 35.93 6.84
C SER A 270 7.46 35.78 8.36
N THR A 271 6.40 35.46 9.10
CA THR A 271 6.40 35.27 10.56
C THR A 271 6.74 33.84 10.96
N LEU A 272 6.45 32.82 10.14
CA LEU A 272 6.68 31.40 10.42
C LEU A 272 8.10 31.10 10.94
N PRO A 273 9.20 31.66 10.38
CA PRO A 273 10.55 31.43 10.94
C PRO A 273 10.71 31.89 12.38
N SER A 274 9.99 32.92 12.82
CA SER A 274 9.98 33.36 14.22
C SER A 274 9.17 32.39 15.09
N TRP A 275 8.01 31.96 14.60
CA TRP A 275 7.17 30.96 15.28
C TRP A 275 7.88 29.62 15.42
N ARG A 276 8.64 29.16 14.43
CA ARG A 276 9.46 27.94 14.52
C ARG A 276 10.53 28.02 15.62
N LYS A 277 11.08 29.21 15.88
CA LYS A 277 12.05 29.44 16.96
C LYS A 277 11.41 29.55 18.34
N LEU A 278 10.17 30.04 18.40
CA LEU A 278 9.42 30.27 19.64
C LEU A 278 8.63 29.05 20.08
N ASN A 279 8.07 28.30 19.11
CA ASN A 279 7.43 27.03 19.37
C ASN A 279 8.49 26.01 19.76
N GLY A 280 8.11 25.23 20.75
CA GLY A 280 8.99 24.34 21.48
C GLY A 280 9.70 23.30 20.60
N PRO A 281 10.41 22.37 21.25
CA PRO A 281 11.31 21.44 20.59
C PRO A 281 10.68 20.59 19.47
N ASN A 282 9.37 20.35 19.52
CA ASN A 282 8.68 19.46 18.60
C ASN A 282 8.04 20.12 17.38
N GLN A 283 8.08 21.44 17.23
CA GLN A 283 7.52 22.13 16.05
C GLN A 283 6.03 21.81 15.75
N LEU A 284 5.26 21.45 16.78
CA LEU A 284 3.83 21.13 16.68
C LEU A 284 2.98 22.29 17.22
N MET A 285 1.78 22.44 16.67
CA MET A 285 0.79 23.43 17.09
C MET A 285 -0.61 22.93 16.72
N SER A 286 -1.64 23.19 17.53
CA SER A 286 -3.02 22.91 17.11
C SER A 286 -3.53 24.00 16.16
N LEU A 287 -4.47 23.67 15.27
CA LEU A 287 -5.12 24.68 14.42
C LEU A 287 -5.78 25.80 15.22
N GLN A 288 -6.34 25.49 16.40
CA GLN A 288 -6.92 26.49 17.29
C GLN A 288 -5.86 27.47 17.81
N GLN A 289 -4.68 26.97 18.19
CA GLN A 289 -3.58 27.81 18.63
C GLN A 289 -3.07 28.68 17.47
N PHE A 290 -2.97 28.11 16.26
CA PHE A 290 -2.62 28.89 15.06
C PHE A 290 -3.61 30.01 14.79
N VAL A 291 -4.92 29.73 14.89
CA VAL A 291 -5.97 30.75 14.72
C VAL A 291 -5.82 31.86 15.75
N TYR A 292 -5.62 31.50 17.02
CA TYR A 292 -5.39 32.46 18.10
C TYR A 292 -4.15 33.33 17.84
N ASP A 293 -3.01 32.71 17.50
CA ASP A 293 -1.75 33.43 17.27
C ASP A 293 -1.82 34.37 16.07
N VAL A 294 -2.51 33.97 14.99
CA VAL A 294 -2.77 34.87 13.86
C VAL A 294 -3.64 36.06 14.28
N GLN A 295 -4.71 35.81 15.04
CA GLN A 295 -5.62 36.86 15.50
C GLN A 295 -4.95 37.85 16.45
N ASP A 296 -4.15 37.36 17.39
CA ASP A 296 -3.45 38.18 18.37
C ASP A 296 -2.31 39.00 17.73
N GLN A 297 -1.46 38.36 16.91
CA GLN A 297 -0.21 38.95 16.47
C GLN A 297 -0.30 39.63 15.10
N LEU A 298 -1.23 39.20 14.22
CA LEU A 298 -1.22 39.59 12.81
C LEU A 298 -2.49 40.31 12.35
N ASN A 299 -3.68 39.75 12.62
CA ASN A 299 -4.97 40.30 12.21
C ASN A 299 -6.14 39.80 13.10
N PRO A 300 -6.62 40.61 14.07
CA PRO A 300 -7.72 40.26 14.98
C PRO A 300 -9.07 40.00 14.32
N LEU A 301 -9.23 40.42 13.05
CA LEU A 301 -10.48 40.27 12.29
C LEU A 301 -10.48 39.06 11.35
N ALA A 302 -9.41 38.27 11.33
CA ALA A 302 -9.34 37.07 10.49
C ALA A 302 -10.35 36.02 10.97
N SER A 303 -11.20 35.55 10.06
CA SER A 303 -12.15 34.48 10.39
C SER A 303 -11.45 33.13 10.45
N GLU A 304 -11.96 32.22 11.27
CA GLU A 304 -11.42 30.86 11.40
C GLU A 304 -11.46 30.10 10.06
N GLU A 305 -12.49 30.33 9.25
CA GLU A 305 -12.65 29.70 7.94
C GLU A 305 -11.59 30.18 6.93
N ASP A 306 -11.32 31.50 6.91
CA ASP A 306 -10.26 32.05 6.07
C ASP A 306 -8.88 31.51 6.50
N LEU A 307 -8.66 31.35 7.81
CA LEU A 307 -7.42 30.82 8.36
C LEU A 307 -7.24 29.33 8.08
N ARG A 308 -8.31 28.53 8.05
CA ARG A 308 -8.27 27.16 7.54
C ARG A 308 -7.85 27.11 6.08
N CYS A 309 -8.42 27.96 5.24
CA CYS A 309 -8.03 28.05 3.83
C CYS A 309 -6.56 28.45 3.68
N ILE A 310 -6.07 29.41 4.49
CA ILE A 310 -4.66 29.80 4.50
C ILE A 310 -3.76 28.66 5.00
N ALA A 311 -4.15 27.93 6.05
CA ALA A 311 -3.39 26.78 6.53
C ALA A 311 -3.27 25.70 5.43
N GLN A 312 -4.35 25.45 4.68
CA GLN A 312 -4.32 24.57 3.51
C GLN A 312 -3.38 25.09 2.41
N GLN A 313 -3.36 26.40 2.13
CA GLN A 313 -2.40 26.98 1.19
C GLN A 313 -0.95 26.78 1.66
N LEU A 314 -0.66 27.00 2.95
CA LEU A 314 0.67 26.79 3.54
C LEU A 314 1.08 25.31 3.50
N HIS A 315 0.11 24.41 3.66
CA HIS A 315 0.29 22.97 3.49
C HIS A 315 0.69 22.62 2.05
N SER A 316 -0.09 23.09 1.06
CA SER A 316 0.19 22.87 -0.36
C SER A 316 1.54 23.45 -0.80
N THR A 317 2.01 24.55 -0.19
CA THR A 317 3.34 25.11 -0.47
C THR A 317 4.48 24.40 0.27
N GLY A 318 4.17 23.47 1.17
CA GLY A 318 5.17 22.74 1.98
C GLY A 318 5.77 23.56 3.13
N GLU A 319 5.17 24.70 3.49
CA GLU A 319 5.64 25.53 4.62
C GLU A 319 5.25 24.93 5.97
N ILE A 320 4.09 24.29 6.03
CA ILE A 320 3.62 23.50 7.17
C ILE A 320 3.09 22.15 6.66
N ASN A 321 2.80 21.22 7.56
CA ASN A 321 2.05 20.02 7.24
C ASN A 321 0.84 19.89 8.18
N ILE A 322 -0.30 19.42 7.68
CA ILE A 322 -1.52 19.23 8.48
C ILE A 322 -1.64 17.73 8.68
N MET A 323 -1.62 17.31 9.93
CA MET A 323 -1.73 15.91 10.32
C MET A 323 -3.10 15.66 10.94
N GLN A 324 -3.76 14.62 10.45
CA GLN A 324 -5.03 14.15 10.95
C GLN A 324 -4.97 12.63 11.09
N SER A 325 -5.44 12.12 12.23
CA SER A 325 -5.60 10.70 12.52
C SER A 325 -6.87 10.50 13.35
N GLU A 326 -7.19 9.25 13.69
CA GLU A 326 -8.32 8.96 14.58
C GLU A 326 -8.14 9.59 15.97
N THR A 327 -6.91 9.63 16.48
CA THR A 327 -6.59 10.09 17.84
C THR A 327 -6.17 11.55 17.92
N VAL A 328 -5.73 12.14 16.81
CA VAL A 328 -5.21 13.51 16.74
C VAL A 328 -5.87 14.24 15.58
N GLN A 329 -6.55 15.35 15.89
CA GLN A 329 -7.25 16.17 14.91
C GLN A 329 -6.59 17.54 14.82
N ASP A 330 -6.46 18.04 13.60
CA ASP A 330 -6.01 19.41 13.29
C ASP A 330 -4.67 19.81 13.92
N VAL A 331 -3.68 18.90 13.89
CA VAL A 331 -2.31 19.22 14.31
C VAL A 331 -1.51 19.76 13.13
N LEU A 332 -0.93 20.93 13.33
CA LEU A 332 -0.05 21.61 12.40
C LEU A 332 1.40 21.33 12.78
N LEU A 333 2.12 20.73 11.84
CA LEU A 333 3.56 20.59 11.89
C LEU A 333 4.19 21.82 11.22
N LEU A 334 4.77 22.71 12.03
CA LEU A 334 5.29 24.01 11.61
C LEU A 334 6.58 23.91 10.78
N ASP A 335 7.36 22.85 10.97
CA ASP A 335 8.52 22.53 10.14
C ASP A 335 8.50 21.03 9.77
N PRO A 336 7.99 20.68 8.57
CA PRO A 336 7.93 19.30 8.12
C PRO A 336 9.27 18.55 8.17
N ARG A 337 10.38 19.26 7.94
CA ARG A 337 11.75 18.71 8.00
C ARG A 337 12.13 18.17 9.37
N TRP A 338 11.58 18.76 10.44
CA TRP A 338 11.84 18.26 11.79
C TRP A 338 11.34 16.83 11.94
N LEU A 339 10.07 16.55 11.61
CA LEU A 339 9.52 15.20 11.75
C LEU A 339 10.13 14.24 10.73
N CYS A 340 10.19 14.65 9.47
CA CYS A 340 10.63 13.79 8.37
C CYS A 340 12.13 13.45 8.46
N THR A 341 13.00 14.46 8.39
CA THR A 341 14.44 14.24 8.27
C THR A 341 15.11 14.06 9.64
N ASN A 342 14.74 14.89 10.63
CA ASN A 342 15.44 14.92 11.91
C ASN A 342 14.95 13.86 12.90
N VAL A 343 13.65 13.55 12.92
CA VAL A 343 13.06 12.55 13.81
C VAL A 343 13.03 11.19 13.13
N LEU A 344 12.20 11.01 12.09
CA LEU A 344 12.01 9.71 11.43
C LEU A 344 13.31 9.20 10.81
N GLY A 345 14.07 10.09 10.14
CA GLY A 345 15.37 9.76 9.56
C GLY A 345 16.44 9.32 10.56
N LYS A 346 16.32 9.67 11.86
CA LYS A 346 17.22 9.18 12.92
C LYS A 346 16.65 7.96 13.65
N LEU A 347 15.37 8.02 13.99
CA LEU A 347 14.66 7.00 14.76
C LEU A 347 14.61 5.67 14.00
N LEU A 348 14.23 5.71 12.73
CA LEU A 348 14.02 4.52 11.90
C LEU A 348 15.28 4.11 11.11
N SER A 349 16.41 4.80 11.30
CA SER A 349 17.64 4.50 10.56
C SER A 349 18.22 3.14 10.92
N VAL A 350 18.56 2.37 9.89
CA VAL A 350 19.20 1.05 9.99
C VAL A 350 20.62 1.15 10.57
N GLU A 351 21.26 2.31 10.42
CA GLU A 351 22.64 2.59 10.87
C GLU A 351 22.73 2.82 12.38
N THR A 352 21.63 3.09 13.07
CA THR A 352 21.62 3.36 14.51
C THR A 352 21.89 2.07 15.29
N PRO A 353 23.14 1.82 15.73
CA PRO A 353 23.54 0.51 16.22
C PRO A 353 23.53 0.57 17.74
N ARG A 354 22.39 0.30 18.40
CA ARG A 354 22.38 0.30 19.88
C ARG A 354 21.70 -0.92 20.48
N ALA A 355 22.51 -1.61 21.29
CA ALA A 355 22.31 -2.71 22.23
C ALA A 355 21.63 -4.02 21.77
N LEU A 356 22.21 -5.14 22.23
CA LEU A 356 21.75 -6.54 22.14
C LEU A 356 20.28 -6.79 22.55
N HIS A 357 19.56 -5.79 23.06
CA HIS A 357 18.16 -5.87 23.50
C HIS A 357 17.14 -5.28 22.52
N HIS A 358 17.56 -4.46 21.54
CA HIS A 358 16.64 -3.75 20.64
C HIS A 358 16.27 -4.53 19.35
N TYR A 359 16.78 -5.75 19.15
CA TYR A 359 16.40 -6.59 18.01
C TYR A 359 14.90 -6.99 18.02
N ARG A 360 14.21 -6.75 19.14
CA ARG A 360 12.76 -6.92 19.29
C ARG A 360 11.96 -5.65 18.98
N GLY A 361 12.60 -4.57 18.52
CA GLY A 361 11.93 -3.30 18.22
C GLY A 361 11.36 -2.59 19.45
N ARG A 362 11.79 -2.96 20.67
CA ARG A 362 11.28 -2.40 21.92
C ARG A 362 12.32 -1.48 22.55
N TYR A 363 11.94 -0.25 22.87
CA TYR A 363 12.80 0.84 23.32
C TYR A 363 12.26 1.47 24.60
N THR A 364 13.14 1.96 25.46
CA THR A 364 12.73 2.86 26.57
C THR A 364 12.53 4.28 26.05
N MET A 365 11.74 5.10 26.76
CA MET A 365 11.65 6.54 26.48
C MET A 365 13.02 7.22 26.50
N GLU A 366 13.94 6.79 27.38
CA GLU A 366 15.31 7.31 27.40
C GLU A 366 16.11 6.93 26.15
N ASP A 367 15.90 5.73 25.60
CA ASP A 367 16.54 5.34 24.34
C ASP A 367 16.09 6.26 23.21
N VAL A 368 14.79 6.59 23.15
CA VAL A 368 14.22 7.54 22.16
C VAL A 368 14.79 8.96 22.39
N GLN A 369 14.84 9.43 23.64
CA GLN A 369 15.45 10.73 23.97
C GLN A 369 16.91 10.82 23.53
N ARG A 370 17.68 9.73 23.64
CA ARG A 370 19.09 9.71 23.19
C ARG A 370 19.23 9.80 21.67
N LEU A 371 18.20 9.45 20.90
CA LEU A 371 18.17 9.57 19.44
C LEU A 371 17.73 10.95 18.98
N VAL A 372 16.80 11.56 19.73
CA VAL A 372 16.23 12.88 19.44
C VAL A 372 16.38 13.77 20.68
N PRO A 373 17.60 14.19 21.03
CA PRO A 373 17.88 14.87 22.31
C PRO A 373 17.19 16.22 22.45
N ASP A 374 16.94 16.88 21.32
CA ASP A 374 16.32 18.20 21.28
C ASP A 374 14.79 18.14 21.30
N SER A 375 14.16 16.97 21.43
CA SER A 375 12.71 16.78 21.41
C SER A 375 12.11 16.55 22.80
N ASP A 376 10.86 16.97 22.99
CA ASP A 376 10.03 16.48 24.10
C ASP A 376 9.49 15.10 23.67
N VAL A 377 10.06 14.04 24.26
CA VAL A 377 9.76 12.67 23.86
C VAL A 377 8.33 12.24 24.19
N GLU A 378 7.69 12.82 25.21
CA GLU A 378 6.33 12.42 25.58
C GLU A 378 5.32 12.88 24.52
N GLU A 379 5.39 14.16 24.12
CA GLU A 379 4.58 14.71 23.04
C GLU A 379 4.95 14.09 21.69
N LEU A 380 6.24 13.86 21.42
CA LEU A 380 6.70 13.19 20.20
C LEU A 380 6.09 11.78 20.07
N LEU A 381 6.14 10.99 21.15
CA LEU A 381 5.57 9.64 21.15
C LEU A 381 4.06 9.65 20.97
N GLN A 382 3.35 10.69 21.44
CA GLN A 382 1.92 10.84 21.15
C GLN A 382 1.66 10.99 19.65
N ILE A 383 2.47 11.78 18.94
CA ILE A 383 2.36 11.92 17.49
C ILE A 383 2.75 10.63 16.76
N LEU A 384 3.85 9.97 17.14
CA LEU A 384 4.27 8.71 16.51
C LEU A 384 3.27 7.56 16.75
N ASP A 385 2.63 7.52 17.91
CA ASP A 385 1.52 6.62 18.23
C ASP A 385 0.29 6.94 17.37
N ALA A 386 -0.05 8.23 17.22
CA ALA A 386 -1.12 8.67 16.33
C ALA A 386 -0.87 8.38 14.83
N MET A 387 0.40 8.23 14.43
CA MET A 387 0.83 7.82 13.08
C MET A 387 0.89 6.30 12.87
N ASP A 388 0.61 5.51 13.90
CA ASP A 388 0.82 4.07 13.95
C ASP A 388 2.27 3.62 13.66
N ILE A 389 3.24 4.45 14.03
CA ILE A 389 4.67 4.14 13.92
C ILE A 389 5.14 3.36 15.15
N CYS A 390 4.58 3.67 16.32
CA CYS A 390 4.91 3.00 17.57
C CYS A 390 3.67 2.74 18.44
N ALA A 391 3.78 1.78 19.35
CA ALA A 391 2.80 1.54 20.41
C ALA A 391 3.44 1.78 21.78
N ARG A 392 2.82 2.64 22.60
CA ARG A 392 3.24 2.84 24.00
C ARG A 392 2.67 1.74 24.89
N ASP A 393 3.52 1.15 25.72
CA ASP A 393 3.07 0.25 26.78
C ASP A 393 2.62 1.08 27.99
N LEU A 394 1.30 1.23 28.14
CA LEU A 394 0.69 1.99 29.23
C LEU A 394 0.86 1.31 30.60
N SER A 395 1.18 0.01 30.64
CA SER A 395 1.34 -0.72 31.90
C SER A 395 2.70 -0.44 32.56
N SER A 396 3.76 -0.36 31.76
CA SER A 396 5.10 0.00 32.23
C SER A 396 5.38 1.50 32.16
N GLY A 397 4.62 2.25 31.35
CA GLY A 397 4.72 3.70 31.17
C GLY A 397 6.06 4.18 30.60
N THR A 398 7.00 3.28 30.30
CA THR A 398 8.39 3.60 29.98
C THR A 398 8.88 2.92 28.70
N MET A 399 8.13 1.93 28.21
CA MET A 399 8.48 1.12 27.06
C MET A 399 7.63 1.48 25.84
N VAL A 400 8.25 1.43 24.67
CA VAL A 400 7.66 1.74 23.38
C VAL A 400 8.05 0.63 22.39
N ASP A 401 7.06 0.06 21.73
CA ASP A 401 7.26 -0.89 20.64
C ASP A 401 7.25 -0.14 19.29
N ILE A 402 8.29 -0.31 18.48
CA ILE A 402 8.47 0.27 17.15
C ILE A 402 8.62 -0.90 16.15
N PRO A 403 7.51 -1.40 15.57
CA PRO A 403 7.53 -2.65 14.82
C PRO A 403 8.43 -2.66 13.58
N ALA A 404 8.61 -1.51 12.92
CA ALA A 404 9.51 -1.37 11.78
C ALA A 404 10.99 -1.68 12.11
N LEU A 405 11.37 -1.63 13.39
CA LEU A 405 12.75 -1.89 13.86
C LEU A 405 12.96 -3.30 14.41
N ILE A 406 11.93 -4.16 14.37
CA ILE A 406 12.06 -5.55 14.76
C ILE A 406 12.98 -6.27 13.76
N LYS A 407 13.92 -7.07 14.28
CA LYS A 407 14.86 -7.91 13.51
C LYS A 407 14.80 -9.38 13.92
N THR A 408 13.84 -9.76 14.77
CA THR A 408 13.65 -11.15 15.19
C THR A 408 12.84 -11.87 14.13
N ASP A 409 13.40 -12.93 13.51
CA ASP A 409 12.76 -13.53 12.34
C ASP A 409 11.62 -14.50 12.67
N ASN A 410 11.60 -15.15 13.84
CA ASN A 410 10.50 -16.05 14.22
C ASN A 410 10.48 -16.40 15.72
N LEU A 411 9.28 -16.54 16.27
CA LEU A 411 9.04 -17.40 17.43
C LEU A 411 8.79 -18.81 16.87
N HIS A 412 9.73 -19.75 17.04
CA HIS A 412 9.53 -21.13 16.56
C HIS A 412 8.17 -21.67 17.06
N ARG A 413 7.32 -22.08 16.11
CA ARG A 413 6.01 -22.78 16.25
C ARG A 413 5.50 -22.82 17.68
N SER A 414 4.72 -21.81 18.05
CA SER A 414 4.23 -21.66 19.42
C SER A 414 3.06 -22.58 19.79
N TRP A 415 2.56 -23.36 18.83
CA TRP A 415 1.51 -24.34 19.03
C TRP A 415 2.18 -25.71 18.99
N THR A 416 2.41 -26.30 20.16
CA THR A 416 2.99 -27.63 20.33
C THR A 416 1.88 -28.67 20.49
N ASP A 417 2.14 -29.91 20.06
CA ASP A 417 1.19 -31.03 20.10
C ASP A 417 0.85 -31.54 21.53
N GLU A 418 1.35 -30.90 22.59
CA GLU A 418 1.32 -31.40 23.97
C GLU A 418 0.06 -31.01 24.77
N GLU A 419 -1.07 -30.73 24.12
CA GLU A 419 -2.31 -30.34 24.81
C GLU A 419 -3.33 -31.49 24.81
N ASP A 420 -3.70 -31.99 26.00
CA ASP A 420 -4.71 -33.05 26.21
C ASP A 420 -6.15 -32.61 25.86
N GLU A 421 -6.37 -31.30 25.63
CA GLU A 421 -7.68 -30.70 25.41
C GLU A 421 -8.03 -30.60 23.92
N VAL A 422 -9.31 -30.82 23.57
CA VAL A 422 -9.78 -30.75 22.19
C VAL A 422 -9.83 -29.30 21.72
N MET A 423 -8.95 -28.96 20.78
CA MET A 423 -8.84 -27.62 20.23
C MET A 423 -9.57 -27.47 18.88
N VAL A 424 -10.22 -26.32 18.71
CA VAL A 424 -10.73 -25.82 17.42
C VAL A 424 -9.71 -24.95 16.75
N TYR A 425 -9.73 -24.96 15.42
CA TYR A 425 -8.85 -24.17 14.57
C TYR A 425 -9.67 -23.47 13.50
N GLY A 426 -9.21 -22.31 13.10
CA GLY A 426 -9.82 -21.53 12.02
C GLY A 426 -8.93 -20.36 11.67
N GLY A 427 -9.14 -19.79 10.50
CA GLY A 427 -8.37 -18.63 10.10
C GLY A 427 -8.72 -18.11 8.74
N VAL A 428 -8.24 -16.90 8.47
CA VAL A 428 -8.45 -16.19 7.22
C VAL A 428 -7.14 -15.61 6.72
N ARG A 429 -7.04 -15.44 5.41
CA ARG A 429 -5.98 -14.68 4.76
C ARG A 429 -6.59 -13.49 4.04
N ILE A 430 -6.23 -12.29 4.48
CA ILE A 430 -6.61 -11.02 3.86
C ILE A 430 -5.61 -10.74 2.74
N VAL A 431 -6.12 -10.58 1.52
CA VAL A 431 -5.30 -10.34 0.32
C VAL A 431 -5.86 -9.19 -0.51
N PRO A 432 -5.02 -8.47 -1.28
CA PRO A 432 -5.50 -7.57 -2.32
C PRO A 432 -6.32 -8.32 -3.39
N VAL A 433 -7.45 -7.75 -3.80
CA VAL A 433 -8.29 -8.32 -4.88
C VAL A 433 -7.64 -8.10 -6.24
N GLU A 434 -6.98 -6.96 -6.42
CA GLU A 434 -6.35 -6.57 -7.68
C GLU A 434 -4.82 -6.55 -7.52
N HIS A 435 -4.12 -7.29 -8.37
CA HIS A 435 -2.66 -7.39 -8.41
C HIS A 435 -2.07 -8.05 -7.15
N LEU A 436 -1.35 -9.15 -7.34
CA LEU A 436 -0.60 -9.81 -6.28
C LEU A 436 0.70 -9.04 -6.02
N THR A 437 0.59 -7.77 -5.62
CA THR A 437 1.74 -6.99 -5.16
C THR A 437 1.77 -7.00 -3.63
N PRO A 438 2.95 -6.95 -3.02
CA PRO A 438 3.08 -6.78 -1.58
C PRO A 438 2.35 -5.53 -1.11
N PHE A 439 1.80 -5.57 0.11
CA PHE A 439 1.10 -4.43 0.66
C PHE A 439 2.04 -3.21 0.77
N PRO A 440 1.59 -2.02 0.34
CA PRO A 440 2.40 -0.81 0.45
C PRO A 440 2.46 -0.28 1.90
N CYS A 441 3.21 0.81 2.08
CA CYS A 441 3.24 1.61 3.30
C CYS A 441 3.66 0.87 4.58
N GLY A 442 4.39 -0.25 4.47
CA GLY A 442 4.75 -1.05 5.65
C GLY A 442 3.54 -1.41 6.51
N ILE A 443 2.38 -1.66 5.89
CA ILE A 443 1.08 -1.80 6.57
C ILE A 443 1.11 -2.80 7.72
N PHE A 444 1.94 -3.83 7.60
CA PHE A 444 2.05 -4.85 8.64
C PHE A 444 2.61 -4.30 9.95
N HIS A 445 3.54 -3.33 9.88
CA HIS A 445 4.03 -2.63 11.07
C HIS A 445 2.89 -1.87 11.76
N LYS A 446 2.03 -1.18 11.00
CA LYS A 446 0.86 -0.48 11.54
C LYS A 446 -0.17 -1.45 12.13
N VAL A 447 -0.37 -2.60 11.51
CA VAL A 447 -1.20 -3.68 12.07
C VAL A 447 -0.65 -4.14 13.42
N GLN A 448 0.66 -4.37 13.53
CA GLN A 448 1.29 -4.74 14.80
C GLN A 448 1.10 -3.65 15.87
N VAL A 449 1.28 -2.37 15.52
CA VAL A 449 1.03 -1.24 16.44
C VAL A 449 -0.43 -1.23 16.94
N ASN A 450 -1.38 -1.35 16.03
CA ASN A 450 -2.81 -1.33 16.38
C ASN A 450 -3.22 -2.54 17.23
N LEU A 451 -2.65 -3.72 16.97
CA LEU A 451 -2.89 -4.90 17.81
C LEU A 451 -2.26 -4.78 19.19
N CYS A 452 -1.07 -4.18 19.30
CA CYS A 452 -0.50 -3.81 20.60
C CYS A 452 -1.45 -2.88 21.36
N ARG A 453 -1.92 -1.80 20.72
CA ARG A 453 -2.86 -0.84 21.34
C ARG A 453 -4.14 -1.52 21.80
N TRP A 454 -4.72 -2.36 20.94
CA TRP A 454 -5.93 -3.14 21.23
C TRP A 454 -5.76 -4.04 22.45
N ILE A 455 -4.64 -4.76 22.57
CA ILE A 455 -4.35 -5.61 23.73
C ILE A 455 -4.15 -4.78 25.01
N HIS A 456 -3.39 -3.69 24.96
CA HIS A 456 -3.18 -2.84 26.14
C HIS A 456 -4.50 -2.23 26.64
N GLN A 457 -5.45 -1.90 25.76
CA GLN A 457 -6.77 -1.40 26.13
C GLN A 457 -7.65 -2.49 26.77
N GLN A 458 -7.56 -3.74 26.31
CA GLN A 458 -8.33 -4.85 26.88
C GLN A 458 -7.72 -5.43 28.16
N SER A 459 -6.41 -5.31 28.35
CA SER A 459 -5.65 -6.00 29.41
C SER A 459 -5.67 -5.30 30.77
N ALA A 460 -6.75 -4.63 31.17
CA ALA A 460 -6.89 -4.05 32.52
C ALA A 460 -6.71 -5.10 33.64
N GLU A 461 -6.90 -6.39 33.34
CA GLU A 461 -6.74 -7.53 34.26
C GLU A 461 -5.44 -8.35 34.05
N GLY A 462 -4.57 -8.00 33.09
CA GLY A 462 -3.30 -8.70 32.83
C GLY A 462 -3.43 -10.05 32.11
N ASP A 463 -4.58 -10.33 31.51
CA ASP A 463 -4.95 -11.65 30.98
C ASP A 463 -4.54 -11.90 29.53
N ALA A 464 -4.03 -10.87 28.83
CA ALA A 464 -3.63 -10.97 27.43
C ALA A 464 -2.18 -10.51 27.22
N ASP A 465 -1.38 -11.34 26.53
CA ASP A 465 0.02 -11.05 26.17
C ASP A 465 0.15 -10.98 24.65
N ILE A 466 0.99 -10.06 24.17
CA ILE A 466 1.33 -9.92 22.75
C ILE A 466 2.83 -10.01 22.54
N ARG A 467 3.24 -10.82 21.55
CA ARG A 467 4.64 -11.00 21.16
C ARG A 467 4.80 -10.74 19.67
N LEU A 468 5.77 -9.90 19.32
CA LEU A 468 6.02 -9.45 17.95
C LEU A 468 7.32 -10.04 17.38
N TRP A 469 7.36 -10.25 16.06
CA TRP A 469 8.54 -10.54 15.25
C TRP A 469 8.38 -9.92 13.85
N VAL A 470 9.40 -9.97 12.98
CA VAL A 470 9.46 -9.23 11.70
C VAL A 470 8.21 -9.44 10.83
N SER A 471 7.69 -10.67 10.78
CA SER A 471 6.57 -11.04 9.91
C SER A 471 5.42 -11.67 10.68
N GLY A 472 5.30 -11.39 11.98
CA GLY A 472 4.16 -11.90 12.72
C GLY A 472 3.96 -11.33 14.13
N CYS A 473 2.81 -11.64 14.71
CA CYS A 473 2.56 -11.51 16.13
C CYS A 473 1.76 -12.69 16.67
N LYS A 474 1.96 -12.98 17.96
CA LYS A 474 1.18 -13.95 18.74
C LYS A 474 0.44 -13.19 19.83
N ILE A 475 -0.87 -13.44 19.92
CA ILE A 475 -1.73 -12.96 20.98
C ILE A 475 -2.22 -14.17 21.77
N ALA A 476 -2.00 -14.17 23.08
CA ALA A 476 -2.56 -15.16 23.99
C ALA A 476 -3.69 -14.51 24.79
N ASN A 477 -4.89 -15.08 24.76
CA ASN A 477 -6.05 -14.67 25.56
C ASN A 477 -6.59 -15.95 26.25
N ARG A 478 -6.94 -15.92 27.54
CA ARG A 478 -7.31 -17.15 28.28
C ARG A 478 -8.28 -18.06 27.50
N GLY A 479 -7.86 -19.27 27.12
CA GLY A 479 -8.67 -20.24 26.37
C GLY A 479 -8.69 -20.09 24.84
N ALA A 480 -8.04 -19.07 24.27
CA ALA A 480 -7.86 -18.90 22.82
C ALA A 480 -6.53 -18.20 22.47
N GLU A 481 -5.80 -18.74 21.51
CA GLU A 481 -4.57 -18.14 20.99
C GLU A 481 -4.74 -17.74 19.53
N LEU A 482 -4.06 -16.67 19.15
CA LEU A 482 -4.14 -16.10 17.81
C LEU A 482 -2.74 -15.79 17.29
N LEU A 483 -2.52 -16.07 16.02
CA LEU A 483 -1.34 -15.70 15.25
C LEU A 483 -1.76 -14.78 14.10
N VAL A 484 -1.06 -13.66 13.92
CA VAL A 484 -1.17 -12.83 12.72
C VAL A 484 0.16 -12.88 12.00
N LEU A 485 0.17 -13.25 10.72
CA LEU A 485 1.37 -13.51 9.93
C LEU A 485 1.35 -12.71 8.64
N LEU A 486 2.48 -12.12 8.28
CA LEU A 486 2.71 -11.59 6.94
C LEU A 486 3.22 -12.74 6.05
N VAL A 487 2.41 -13.16 5.09
CA VAL A 487 2.67 -14.34 4.24
C VAL A 487 2.88 -13.94 2.78
N ASN A 488 3.36 -14.90 1.97
CA ASN A 488 3.57 -14.73 0.52
C ASN A 488 4.39 -13.47 0.19
N HIS A 489 5.50 -13.24 0.91
CA HIS A 489 6.35 -12.07 0.69
C HIS A 489 5.62 -10.73 0.80
N GLY A 490 4.65 -10.62 1.72
CA GLY A 490 3.90 -9.40 1.94
C GLY A 490 2.62 -9.25 1.12
N GLN A 491 2.24 -10.27 0.35
CA GLN A 491 1.00 -10.25 -0.46
C GLN A 491 -0.25 -10.66 0.32
N GLY A 492 -0.12 -11.11 1.57
CA GLY A 492 -1.25 -11.52 2.39
C GLY A 492 -0.98 -11.37 3.88
N ILE A 493 -2.02 -11.05 4.64
CA ILE A 493 -2.01 -11.10 6.11
C ILE A 493 -2.89 -12.26 6.53
N GLU A 494 -2.31 -13.24 7.20
CA GLU A 494 -3.00 -14.43 7.67
C GLU A 494 -3.28 -14.33 9.16
N VAL A 495 -4.53 -14.54 9.56
CA VAL A 495 -4.98 -14.61 10.95
C VAL A 495 -5.38 -16.04 11.24
N GLN A 496 -4.65 -16.72 12.10
CA GLN A 496 -4.94 -18.07 12.56
C GLN A 496 -5.37 -18.02 14.02
N VAL A 497 -6.41 -18.77 14.37
CA VAL A 497 -6.92 -18.84 15.74
C VAL A 497 -7.06 -20.29 16.13
N ARG A 498 -6.66 -20.60 17.36
CA ARG A 498 -6.99 -21.85 18.04
C ARG A 498 -7.59 -21.56 19.40
N GLY A 499 -8.43 -22.46 19.89
CA GLY A 499 -8.96 -22.37 21.25
C GLY A 499 -9.72 -23.62 21.63
N LEU A 500 -10.23 -23.65 22.85
CA LEU A 500 -10.96 -24.81 23.37
C LEU A 500 -12.26 -25.02 22.59
N GLU A 501 -12.65 -26.28 22.38
CA GLU A 501 -13.93 -26.66 21.78
C GLU A 501 -15.14 -26.03 22.51
N THR A 502 -15.03 -25.82 23.83
CA THR A 502 -16.04 -25.13 24.65
C THR A 502 -16.10 -23.62 24.40
N GLU A 503 -15.05 -23.03 23.83
CA GLU A 503 -14.87 -21.58 23.63
C GLU A 503 -14.98 -21.18 22.14
N LYS A 504 -15.71 -21.96 21.32
CA LYS A 504 -15.91 -21.68 19.88
C LYS A 504 -16.43 -20.28 19.59
N ILE A 505 -17.40 -19.80 20.40
CA ILE A 505 -17.96 -18.46 20.25
C ILE A 505 -16.87 -17.41 20.48
N LYS A 506 -16.06 -17.58 21.53
CA LYS A 506 -14.92 -16.71 21.81
C LYS A 506 -13.91 -16.72 20.66
N CYS A 507 -13.62 -17.87 20.06
CA CYS A 507 -12.73 -17.97 18.89
C CYS A 507 -13.29 -17.20 17.68
N CYS A 508 -14.60 -17.30 17.42
CA CYS A 508 -15.26 -16.55 16.35
C CYS A 508 -15.18 -15.03 16.58
N LEU A 509 -15.50 -14.57 17.79
CA LEU A 509 -15.46 -13.16 18.16
C LEU A 509 -14.03 -12.59 18.12
N LEU A 510 -13.04 -13.39 18.54
CA LEU A 510 -11.63 -13.01 18.50
C LEU A 510 -11.14 -12.85 17.06
N LEU A 511 -11.46 -13.81 16.18
CA LEU A 511 -11.14 -13.73 14.75
C LEU A 511 -11.79 -12.49 14.11
N ASP A 512 -13.07 -12.26 14.38
CA ASP A 512 -13.82 -11.12 13.84
C ASP A 512 -13.28 -9.78 14.32
N SER A 513 -12.95 -9.66 15.61
CA SER A 513 -12.37 -8.45 16.21
C SER A 513 -11.01 -8.11 15.59
N VAL A 514 -10.10 -9.08 15.48
CA VAL A 514 -8.76 -8.86 14.89
C VAL A 514 -8.86 -8.56 13.40
N CYS A 515 -9.75 -9.25 12.66
CA CYS A 515 -10.00 -8.94 11.26
C CYS A 515 -10.53 -7.52 11.09
N SER A 516 -11.46 -7.10 11.94
CA SER A 516 -12.02 -5.75 11.91
C SER A 516 -10.95 -4.69 12.19
N THR A 517 -10.05 -4.92 13.15
CA THR A 517 -8.90 -4.05 13.40
C THR A 517 -8.00 -3.94 12.17
N ILE A 518 -7.67 -5.06 11.52
CA ILE A 518 -6.85 -5.05 10.29
C ILE A 518 -7.57 -4.32 9.16
N GLU A 519 -8.87 -4.57 8.97
CA GLU A 519 -9.68 -3.90 7.95
C GLU A 519 -9.78 -2.39 8.19
N ASN A 520 -9.90 -1.95 9.43
CA ASN A 520 -9.89 -0.53 9.79
C ASN A 520 -8.53 0.12 9.47
N VAL A 521 -7.42 -0.51 9.86
CA VAL A 521 -6.06 -0.03 9.54
C VAL A 521 -5.85 0.07 8.02
N MET A 522 -6.35 -0.92 7.26
CA MET A 522 -6.32 -0.88 5.81
C MET A 522 -7.18 0.26 5.24
N ALA A 523 -8.37 0.48 5.78
CA ALA A 523 -9.27 1.52 5.31
C ALA A 523 -8.74 2.94 5.58
N THR A 524 -8.05 3.16 6.72
CA THR A 524 -7.47 4.46 7.08
C THR A 524 -6.14 4.72 6.38
N THR A 525 -5.27 3.70 6.26
CA THR A 525 -3.94 3.85 5.67
C THR A 525 -3.96 3.72 4.14
N LEU A 526 -4.75 2.77 3.62
CA LEU A 526 -4.77 2.37 2.19
C LEU A 526 -6.21 2.42 1.61
N PRO A 527 -6.89 3.57 1.66
CA PRO A 527 -8.30 3.68 1.28
C PRO A 527 -8.59 3.36 -0.20
N GLY A 528 -7.57 3.39 -1.06
CA GLY A 528 -7.65 3.03 -2.48
C GLY A 528 -7.46 1.53 -2.76
N LEU A 529 -7.14 0.71 -1.74
CA LEU A 529 -6.83 -0.70 -1.89
C LEU A 529 -8.02 -1.59 -1.51
N LEU A 530 -8.48 -2.39 -2.47
CA LEU A 530 -9.55 -3.36 -2.24
C LEU A 530 -8.96 -4.68 -1.77
N THR A 531 -9.37 -5.14 -0.58
CA THR A 531 -8.97 -6.43 0.00
C THR A 531 -10.15 -7.39 0.13
N VAL A 532 -9.85 -8.68 0.26
CA VAL A 532 -10.83 -9.75 0.50
C VAL A 532 -10.27 -10.82 1.43
N LYS A 533 -11.16 -11.49 2.17
CA LYS A 533 -10.86 -12.63 3.03
C LYS A 533 -10.92 -13.94 2.23
N HIS A 534 -9.83 -14.69 2.23
CA HIS A 534 -9.81 -16.11 1.90
C HIS A 534 -9.81 -16.92 3.20
N TYR A 535 -10.35 -18.14 3.20
CA TYR A 535 -10.47 -18.96 4.41
C TYR A 535 -9.48 -20.11 4.40
N LEU A 536 -8.92 -20.45 5.55
CA LEU A 536 -7.96 -21.54 5.70
C LEU A 536 -8.67 -22.85 6.05
N SER A 537 -8.11 -23.99 5.65
CA SER A 537 -8.60 -25.31 6.09
C SER A 537 -8.42 -25.49 7.61
N PRO A 538 -9.52 -25.61 8.39
CA PRO A 538 -9.45 -25.91 9.81
C PRO A 538 -8.72 -27.23 10.11
N GLN A 539 -8.91 -28.24 9.26
CA GLN A 539 -8.28 -29.53 9.48
C GLN A 539 -6.76 -29.48 9.28
N GLN A 540 -6.27 -28.85 8.21
CA GLN A 540 -4.82 -28.72 8.00
C GLN A 540 -4.16 -27.80 9.05
N LEU A 541 -4.88 -26.79 9.55
CA LEU A 541 -4.42 -25.99 10.69
C LEU A 541 -4.25 -26.86 11.95
N ARG A 542 -5.23 -27.71 12.25
CA ARG A 542 -5.20 -28.66 13.38
C ARG A 542 -4.06 -29.69 13.24
N GLU A 543 -3.81 -30.17 12.04
CA GLU A 543 -2.75 -31.14 11.73
C GLU A 543 -1.37 -30.49 11.59
N HIS A 544 -1.27 -29.17 11.78
CA HIS A 544 -0.05 -28.38 11.55
C HIS A 544 0.60 -28.66 10.18
N HIS A 545 -0.24 -28.90 9.17
CA HIS A 545 0.18 -29.27 7.83
C HIS A 545 0.58 -28.04 7.01
N GLU A 546 1.74 -28.10 6.37
CA GLU A 546 2.22 -27.09 5.42
C GLU A 546 2.44 -27.76 4.05
N PRO A 547 1.84 -27.26 2.95
CA PRO A 547 1.04 -26.03 2.81
C PRO A 547 -0.43 -26.19 3.25
N ILE A 548 -1.06 -25.10 3.69
CA ILE A 548 -2.49 -25.06 4.06
C ILE A 548 -3.34 -24.76 2.82
N MET A 549 -4.46 -25.50 2.65
CA MET A 549 -5.46 -25.23 1.61
C MET A 549 -6.19 -23.91 1.91
N ILE A 550 -6.36 -23.11 0.87
CA ILE A 550 -7.00 -21.79 0.94
C ILE A 550 -8.28 -21.84 0.09
N TYR A 551 -9.41 -21.51 0.71
CA TYR A 551 -10.70 -21.39 0.09
C TYR A 551 -10.97 -19.93 -0.27
N GLN A 552 -11.14 -19.67 -1.57
CA GLN A 552 -11.42 -18.33 -2.07
C GLN A 552 -12.94 -18.10 -2.11
N PRO A 553 -13.40 -16.84 -2.10
CA PRO A 553 -14.83 -16.53 -2.18
C PRO A 553 -15.54 -17.26 -3.32
N ARG A 554 -14.92 -17.32 -4.51
CA ARG A 554 -15.43 -18.06 -5.68
C ARG A 554 -15.78 -19.52 -5.40
N ASP A 555 -15.08 -20.19 -4.48
CA ASP A 555 -15.30 -21.60 -4.15
C ASP A 555 -16.63 -21.76 -3.39
N PHE A 556 -16.91 -20.85 -2.46
CA PHE A 556 -18.18 -20.79 -1.72
C PHE A 556 -19.35 -20.45 -2.63
N PHE A 557 -19.22 -19.41 -3.46
CA PHE A 557 -20.28 -19.03 -4.41
C PHE A 557 -20.61 -20.16 -5.39
N ARG A 558 -19.59 -20.89 -5.88
CA ARG A 558 -19.79 -22.06 -6.75
C ARG A 558 -20.51 -23.18 -6.01
N ALA A 559 -20.10 -23.49 -4.78
CA ALA A 559 -20.75 -24.51 -3.96
C ALA A 559 -22.20 -24.14 -3.62
N GLN A 560 -22.49 -22.88 -3.28
CA GLN A 560 -23.86 -22.37 -3.08
C GLN A 560 -24.73 -22.55 -4.33
N THR A 561 -24.19 -22.25 -5.52
CA THR A 561 -24.92 -22.46 -6.80
C THR A 561 -25.29 -23.92 -7.02
N LEU A 562 -24.45 -24.85 -6.54
CA LEU A 562 -24.68 -26.30 -6.57
C LEU A 562 -25.48 -26.82 -5.38
N LYS A 563 -25.93 -25.94 -4.46
CA LYS A 563 -26.60 -26.27 -3.20
C LYS A 563 -25.75 -27.18 -2.29
N GLU A 564 -24.43 -27.07 -2.36
CA GLU A 564 -23.50 -27.74 -1.47
C GLU A 564 -23.24 -26.88 -0.22
N THR A 565 -23.05 -27.52 0.93
CA THR A 565 -22.76 -26.88 2.23
C THR A 565 -21.34 -27.17 2.72
N SER A 566 -20.49 -27.67 1.82
CA SER A 566 -19.11 -28.06 2.11
C SER A 566 -18.22 -27.80 0.90
N LEU A 567 -16.94 -27.58 1.14
CA LEU A 567 -15.90 -27.48 0.12
C LEU A 567 -15.04 -28.73 0.15
N THR A 568 -14.53 -29.12 -1.01
CA THR A 568 -13.58 -30.23 -1.11
C THR A 568 -12.17 -29.69 -0.90
N ASN A 569 -11.47 -30.18 0.11
CA ASN A 569 -10.04 -29.96 0.28
C ASN A 569 -9.32 -30.78 -0.80
N THR A 570 -8.83 -30.12 -1.84
CA THR A 570 -8.19 -30.81 -2.97
C THR A 570 -6.79 -31.32 -2.64
N MET A 571 -6.18 -30.86 -1.54
CA MET A 571 -4.88 -31.34 -1.08
C MET A 571 -5.03 -32.63 -0.26
N GLY A 572 -6.02 -32.66 0.64
CA GLY A 572 -6.28 -33.80 1.52
C GLY A 572 -7.28 -34.83 0.99
N GLY A 573 -8.06 -34.49 -0.05
CA GLY A 573 -9.06 -35.40 -0.64
C GLY A 573 -10.34 -35.59 0.19
N TYR A 574 -10.59 -34.75 1.19
CA TYR A 574 -11.78 -34.78 2.05
C TYR A 574 -12.65 -33.53 1.87
N LYS A 575 -13.81 -33.49 2.53
CA LYS A 575 -14.72 -32.33 2.52
C LYS A 575 -14.76 -31.65 3.88
N GLU A 576 -14.80 -30.32 3.87
CA GLU A 576 -14.94 -29.47 5.06
C GLU A 576 -16.23 -28.66 4.95
N SER A 577 -17.02 -28.62 6.03
CA SER A 577 -18.30 -27.91 6.04
C SER A 577 -18.09 -26.39 6.10
N PHE A 578 -19.04 -25.63 5.55
CA PHE A 578 -19.02 -24.17 5.62
C PHE A 578 -18.92 -23.66 7.07
N SER A 579 -19.70 -24.23 7.99
CA SER A 579 -19.66 -23.86 9.41
C SER A 579 -18.28 -24.12 10.03
N SER A 580 -17.61 -25.24 9.67
CA SER A 580 -16.26 -25.50 10.15
C SER A 580 -15.27 -24.45 9.65
N ILE A 581 -15.33 -24.11 8.36
CA ILE A 581 -14.37 -23.21 7.69
C ILE A 581 -14.54 -21.75 8.16
N MET A 582 -15.77 -21.28 8.30
CA MET A 582 -16.06 -19.85 8.54
C MET A 582 -16.27 -19.49 10.00
N CYS A 583 -16.68 -20.43 10.86
CA CYS A 583 -17.04 -20.15 12.24
C CYS A 583 -16.71 -21.30 13.21
N PHE A 584 -15.59 -22.01 13.01
CA PHE A 584 -15.07 -23.04 13.93
C PHE A 584 -16.07 -24.17 14.24
N GLY A 585 -17.06 -24.39 13.37
CA GLY A 585 -18.15 -25.35 13.58
C GLY A 585 -19.19 -24.89 14.62
N CYS A 586 -19.26 -23.59 14.93
CA CYS A 586 -20.28 -23.02 15.80
C CYS A 586 -21.60 -22.86 15.04
N HIS A 587 -22.59 -23.68 15.37
CA HIS A 587 -23.91 -23.63 14.73
C HIS A 587 -24.72 -22.39 15.11
N ASP A 588 -24.58 -21.89 16.34
CA ASP A 588 -25.31 -20.71 16.81
C ASP A 588 -24.97 -19.49 15.96
N ILE A 589 -23.67 -19.21 15.78
CA ILE A 589 -23.19 -18.11 14.93
C ILE A 589 -23.53 -18.35 13.45
N TYR A 590 -23.37 -19.59 12.97
CA TYR A 590 -23.67 -19.92 11.58
C TYR A 590 -25.13 -19.65 11.22
N SER A 591 -26.06 -19.94 12.14
CA SER A 591 -27.50 -19.75 11.93
C SER A 591 -27.94 -18.28 11.89
N GLN A 592 -27.16 -17.38 12.48
CA GLN A 592 -27.43 -15.94 12.55
C GLN A 592 -26.71 -15.15 11.44
N ALA A 593 -25.96 -15.82 10.56
CA ALA A 593 -25.13 -15.17 9.56
C ALA A 593 -25.71 -15.28 8.13
N SER A 594 -25.45 -14.25 7.33
CA SER A 594 -25.72 -14.22 5.89
C SER A 594 -24.55 -14.81 5.11
N LEU A 595 -24.84 -15.65 4.10
CA LEU A 595 -23.84 -16.37 3.32
C LEU A 595 -23.78 -15.89 1.88
N GLY A 596 -22.62 -15.39 1.46
CA GLY A 596 -22.21 -15.16 0.07
C GLY A 596 -23.32 -14.56 -0.79
N MET A 597 -23.95 -15.40 -1.62
CA MET A 597 -25.01 -15.00 -2.54
C MET A 597 -26.21 -14.30 -1.89
N ASP A 598 -26.49 -14.62 -0.63
CA ASP A 598 -27.64 -14.12 0.14
C ASP A 598 -27.34 -12.78 0.83
N ILE A 599 -26.07 -12.34 0.80
CA ILE A 599 -25.68 -11.03 1.33
C ILE A 599 -26.29 -9.93 0.46
N HIS A 600 -26.82 -8.90 1.11
CA HIS A 600 -27.43 -7.77 0.46
C HIS A 600 -26.38 -6.92 -0.27
N ALA A 601 -26.68 -6.47 -1.50
CA ALA A 601 -25.77 -5.76 -2.37
C ALA A 601 -25.38 -4.37 -1.85
N SER A 602 -26.09 -3.83 -0.85
CA SER A 602 -25.65 -2.62 -0.14
C SER A 602 -24.29 -2.81 0.54
N ASP A 603 -23.93 -4.05 0.92
CA ASP A 603 -22.66 -4.38 1.55
C ASP A 603 -21.48 -4.37 0.58
N LEU A 604 -21.72 -4.20 -0.73
CA LEU A 604 -20.65 -4.00 -1.69
C LEU A 604 -19.94 -2.67 -1.41
N ASN A 605 -18.66 -2.75 -1.05
CA ASN A 605 -17.82 -1.61 -0.77
C ASN A 605 -17.72 -0.65 -1.98
N LEU A 606 -17.36 0.60 -1.70
CA LEU A 606 -17.31 1.66 -2.69
C LEU A 606 -16.31 1.35 -3.83
N LEU A 607 -15.18 0.72 -3.50
CA LEU A 607 -14.17 0.28 -4.48
C LEU A 607 -14.72 -0.76 -5.47
N THR A 608 -15.55 -1.69 -4.99
CA THR A 608 -16.24 -2.69 -5.83
C THR A 608 -17.22 -2.01 -6.77
N ARG A 609 -18.03 -1.08 -6.26
CA ARG A 609 -18.96 -0.27 -7.07
C ARG A 609 -18.22 0.56 -8.12
N ARG A 610 -17.08 1.16 -7.75
CA ARG A 610 -16.21 1.92 -8.67
C ARG A 610 -15.66 1.03 -9.77
N LYS A 611 -15.18 -0.17 -9.43
CA LYS A 611 -14.68 -1.12 -10.43
C LYS A 611 -15.78 -1.63 -11.36
N LEU A 612 -16.98 -1.91 -10.84
CA LEU A 612 -18.14 -2.23 -11.67
C LEU A 612 -18.49 -1.09 -12.62
N SER A 613 -18.43 0.16 -12.15
CA SER A 613 -18.63 1.36 -12.98
C SER A 613 -17.59 1.43 -14.11
N ARG A 614 -16.31 1.16 -13.81
CA ARG A 614 -15.24 1.06 -14.82
C ARG A 614 -15.53 0.01 -15.90
N LEU A 615 -16.14 -1.10 -15.54
CA LEU A 615 -16.46 -2.18 -16.49
C LEU A 615 -17.72 -1.87 -17.30
N LEU A 616 -18.78 -1.35 -16.66
CA LEU A 616 -20.14 -1.35 -17.22
C LEU A 616 -20.60 0.02 -17.76
N ASP A 617 -19.95 1.13 -17.37
CA ASP A 617 -20.28 2.46 -17.90
C ASP A 617 -19.92 2.63 -19.39
N PRO A 618 -18.71 2.21 -19.86
CA PRO A 618 -18.35 2.36 -21.25
C PRO A 618 -19.28 1.56 -22.18
N PRO A 619 -19.61 2.08 -23.38
CA PRO A 619 -20.46 1.39 -24.31
C PRO A 619 -19.82 0.07 -24.74
N ASP A 620 -20.57 -1.02 -24.61
CA ASP A 620 -20.16 -2.33 -25.11
C ASP A 620 -20.53 -2.47 -26.59
N PRO A 621 -19.67 -3.05 -27.46
CA PRO A 621 -19.96 -3.19 -28.89
C PRO A 621 -21.25 -3.95 -29.21
N MET A 622 -21.73 -4.80 -28.29
CA MET A 622 -22.97 -5.56 -28.41
C MET A 622 -24.12 -4.95 -27.59
N GLY A 623 -23.95 -3.74 -27.04
CA GLY A 623 -24.92 -3.05 -26.18
C GLY A 623 -25.09 -3.67 -24.79
N LYS A 624 -24.17 -4.55 -24.36
CA LYS A 624 -24.18 -5.21 -23.04
C LYS A 624 -23.66 -4.29 -21.93
N ASP A 625 -24.26 -3.12 -21.83
CA ASP A 625 -23.88 -2.06 -20.91
C ASP A 625 -24.89 -1.88 -19.77
N TRP A 626 -24.69 -0.82 -18.99
CA TRP A 626 -25.53 -0.45 -17.87
C TRP A 626 -27.01 -0.22 -18.22
N CYS A 627 -27.35 0.15 -19.47
CA CYS A 627 -28.73 0.38 -19.87
C CYS A 627 -29.51 -0.95 -19.85
N LEU A 628 -28.96 -2.00 -20.46
CA LEU A 628 -29.57 -3.33 -20.44
C LEU A 628 -29.57 -3.93 -19.02
N LEU A 629 -28.53 -3.67 -18.22
CA LEU A 629 -28.52 -4.08 -16.83
C LEU A 629 -29.68 -3.42 -16.05
N ALA A 630 -29.91 -2.12 -16.24
CA ALA A 630 -31.02 -1.41 -15.62
C ALA A 630 -32.38 -2.00 -16.00
N MET A 631 -32.58 -2.34 -17.29
CA MET A 631 -33.78 -3.05 -17.73
C MET A 631 -33.95 -4.39 -17.01
N ASN A 632 -32.88 -5.18 -16.90
CA ASN A 632 -32.90 -6.50 -16.26
C ASN A 632 -33.12 -6.44 -14.74
N LEU A 633 -32.77 -5.32 -14.11
CA LEU A 633 -33.01 -5.03 -12.69
C LEU A 633 -34.35 -4.33 -12.43
N GLY A 634 -35.15 -4.07 -13.48
CA GLY A 634 -36.46 -3.45 -13.36
C GLY A 634 -36.45 -1.94 -13.15
N LEU A 635 -35.39 -1.25 -13.60
CA LEU A 635 -35.19 0.20 -13.43
C LEU A 635 -35.10 0.97 -14.78
N PRO A 636 -36.09 0.85 -15.69
CA PRO A 636 -36.07 1.53 -16.99
C PRO A 636 -36.07 3.06 -16.88
N ASP A 637 -36.67 3.61 -15.83
CA ASP A 637 -36.81 5.06 -15.64
C ASP A 637 -35.46 5.76 -15.44
N LEU A 638 -34.48 5.06 -14.86
CA LEU A 638 -33.11 5.59 -14.72
C LEU A 638 -32.43 5.75 -16.08
N VAL A 639 -32.69 4.83 -17.02
CA VAL A 639 -32.15 4.91 -18.38
C VAL A 639 -32.65 6.18 -19.07
N ALA A 640 -33.94 6.48 -18.96
CA ALA A 640 -34.53 7.71 -19.50
C ALA A 640 -33.94 8.99 -18.87
N LYS A 641 -33.71 8.96 -17.55
CA LYS A 641 -33.14 10.10 -16.80
C LYS A 641 -31.69 10.40 -17.17
N TYR A 642 -30.86 9.39 -17.42
CA TYR A 642 -29.44 9.57 -17.71
C TYR A 642 -29.12 9.74 -19.21
N ASN A 643 -29.94 9.21 -20.12
CA ASN A 643 -29.78 9.42 -21.57
C ASN A 643 -30.11 10.84 -22.04
N THR A 644 -30.86 11.63 -21.26
CA THR A 644 -31.27 13.01 -21.60
C THR A 644 -30.19 14.06 -21.28
N ASN A 645 -29.12 13.70 -20.57
CA ASN A 645 -28.06 14.62 -20.13
C ASN A 645 -26.88 14.79 -21.12
N ASN A 646 -26.98 14.29 -22.35
CA ASN A 646 -25.92 14.32 -23.37
C ASN A 646 -25.60 15.72 -23.96
N GLY A 647 -26.19 16.81 -23.44
CA GLY A 647 -26.14 18.14 -24.05
C GLY A 647 -25.15 19.15 -23.45
N ALA A 648 -24.48 18.87 -22.34
CA ALA A 648 -23.55 19.82 -21.71
C ALA A 648 -22.19 19.18 -21.39
N PRO A 649 -21.06 19.82 -21.75
CA PRO A 649 -19.75 19.35 -21.36
C PRO A 649 -19.57 19.64 -19.87
N LYS A 650 -19.86 18.65 -19.03
CA LYS A 650 -19.38 18.63 -17.64
C LYS A 650 -18.09 17.81 -17.64
N GLU A 651 -16.99 18.42 -17.21
CA GLU A 651 -15.69 17.74 -17.05
C GLU A 651 -15.78 16.52 -16.12
N PHE A 652 -16.83 16.45 -15.30
CA PHE A 652 -17.14 15.34 -14.41
C PHE A 652 -18.58 14.83 -14.61
N LEU A 653 -18.74 13.78 -15.42
CA LEU A 653 -20.01 13.07 -15.60
C LEU A 653 -20.17 12.00 -14.51
N PRO A 654 -21.30 11.95 -13.79
CA PRO A 654 -21.53 10.90 -12.78
C PRO A 654 -21.71 9.53 -13.45
N SER A 655 -21.27 8.47 -12.77
CA SER A 655 -21.43 7.10 -13.26
C SER A 655 -22.91 6.67 -13.24
N PRO A 656 -23.47 6.25 -14.38
CA PRO A 656 -24.82 5.69 -14.42
C PRO A 656 -24.90 4.33 -13.71
N VAL A 657 -23.85 3.48 -13.74
CA VAL A 657 -23.81 2.20 -13.01
C VAL A 657 -23.85 2.43 -11.51
N HIS A 658 -23.06 3.37 -11.00
CA HIS A 658 -23.08 3.68 -9.57
C HIS A 658 -24.47 4.18 -9.12
N ALA A 659 -25.10 5.05 -9.90
CA ALA A 659 -26.45 5.53 -9.63
C ALA A 659 -27.49 4.39 -9.67
N LEU A 660 -27.39 3.50 -10.66
CA LEU A 660 -28.23 2.31 -10.79
C LEU A 660 -28.10 1.40 -9.58
N LEU A 661 -26.87 1.07 -9.18
CA LEU A 661 -26.63 0.20 -8.03
C LEU A 661 -27.15 0.82 -6.75
N ARG A 662 -26.93 2.12 -6.54
CA ARG A 662 -27.44 2.84 -5.35
C ARG A 662 -28.97 2.77 -5.26
N GLU A 663 -29.66 3.03 -6.37
CA GLU A 663 -31.12 2.94 -6.41
C GLU A 663 -31.60 1.51 -6.21
N TRP A 664 -30.98 0.54 -6.90
CA TRP A 664 -31.34 -0.86 -6.80
C TRP A 664 -31.14 -1.41 -5.38
N THR A 665 -30.05 -1.03 -4.70
CA THR A 665 -29.82 -1.44 -3.31
C THR A 665 -30.84 -0.89 -2.30
N SER A 666 -31.80 -0.06 -2.70
CA SER A 666 -32.92 0.32 -1.82
C SER A 666 -33.99 -0.79 -1.69
N TYR A 667 -34.03 -1.76 -2.61
CA TYR A 667 -34.98 -2.87 -2.56
C TYR A 667 -34.43 -4.02 -1.70
N PRO A 668 -35.24 -4.62 -0.80
CA PRO A 668 -34.79 -5.64 0.15
C PRO A 668 -34.29 -6.94 -0.52
N GLU A 669 -34.78 -7.26 -1.72
CA GLU A 669 -34.39 -8.45 -2.48
C GLU A 669 -33.03 -8.31 -3.18
N SER A 670 -32.35 -7.17 -3.05
CA SER A 670 -31.16 -6.85 -3.86
C SER A 670 -29.93 -7.56 -3.32
N THR A 671 -29.77 -8.84 -3.64
CA THR A 671 -28.64 -9.64 -3.16
C THR A 671 -27.49 -9.70 -4.17
N VAL A 672 -26.27 -9.98 -3.67
CA VAL A 672 -25.09 -10.21 -4.51
C VAL A 672 -25.35 -11.34 -5.52
N GLY A 673 -26.08 -12.38 -5.12
CA GLY A 673 -26.47 -13.50 -5.99
C GLY A 673 -27.31 -13.07 -7.19
N ILE A 674 -28.29 -12.19 -6.99
CA ILE A 674 -29.14 -11.68 -8.08
C ILE A 674 -28.31 -10.83 -9.04
N LEU A 675 -27.51 -9.90 -8.52
CA LEU A 675 -26.65 -9.05 -9.36
C LEU A 675 -25.71 -9.90 -10.22
N MET A 676 -25.09 -10.92 -9.62
CA MET A 676 -24.24 -11.86 -10.34
C MET A 676 -25.00 -12.60 -11.45
N SER A 677 -26.21 -13.11 -11.18
CA SER A 677 -27.03 -13.78 -12.20
C SER A 677 -27.33 -12.84 -13.36
N LYS A 678 -27.75 -11.60 -13.08
CA LYS A 678 -28.07 -10.60 -14.11
C LYS A 678 -26.87 -10.21 -14.96
N LEU A 679 -25.69 -10.09 -14.37
CA LEU A 679 -24.45 -9.85 -15.12
C LEU A 679 -24.08 -11.04 -16.02
N ARG A 680 -24.28 -12.27 -15.56
CA ARG A 680 -24.06 -13.48 -16.39
C ARG A 680 -25.08 -13.60 -17.53
N GLU A 681 -26.36 -13.32 -17.26
CA GLU A 681 -27.44 -13.25 -18.27
C GLU A 681 -27.14 -12.21 -19.35
N LEU A 682 -26.61 -11.04 -18.95
CA LEU A 682 -26.17 -9.98 -19.87
C LEU A 682 -24.96 -10.39 -20.72
N GLY A 683 -24.21 -11.42 -20.30
CA GLY A 683 -22.98 -11.86 -20.94
C GLY A 683 -21.71 -11.12 -20.49
N ARG A 684 -21.79 -10.35 -19.39
CA ARG A 684 -20.68 -9.62 -18.77
C ARG A 684 -19.99 -10.45 -17.70
N ARG A 685 -19.25 -11.46 -18.17
CA ARG A 685 -18.51 -12.40 -17.29
C ARG A 685 -17.37 -11.72 -16.55
N ASP A 686 -16.72 -10.74 -17.17
CA ASP A 686 -15.70 -9.88 -16.57
C ASP A 686 -16.19 -9.24 -15.26
N ALA A 687 -17.38 -8.63 -15.29
CA ALA A 687 -17.99 -8.00 -14.11
C ALA A 687 -18.47 -9.02 -13.08
N ALA A 688 -19.11 -10.12 -13.52
CA ALA A 688 -19.58 -11.18 -12.64
C ALA A 688 -18.43 -11.91 -11.92
N ASP A 689 -17.34 -12.18 -12.63
CA ASP A 689 -16.17 -12.88 -12.08
C ASP A 689 -15.34 -11.95 -11.19
N PHE A 690 -15.33 -10.64 -11.43
CA PHE A 690 -14.81 -9.66 -10.48
C PHE A 690 -15.63 -9.62 -9.19
N LEU A 691 -16.96 -9.55 -9.30
CA LEU A 691 -17.87 -9.56 -8.14
C LEU A 691 -17.64 -10.79 -7.26
N LEU A 692 -17.52 -11.97 -7.88
CA LEU A 692 -17.19 -13.22 -7.18
C LEU A 692 -15.89 -13.17 -6.37
N LYS A 693 -14.89 -12.39 -6.82
CA LYS A 693 -13.60 -12.26 -6.14
C LYS A 693 -13.63 -11.21 -5.04
N ALA A 694 -14.45 -10.18 -5.19
CA ALA A 694 -14.48 -9.01 -4.31
C ALA A 694 -15.54 -9.10 -3.20
N SER A 695 -16.56 -9.95 -3.36
CA SER A 695 -17.66 -10.05 -2.39
C SER A 695 -17.30 -10.85 -1.15
N SER A 696 -17.80 -10.38 -0.01
CA SER A 696 -17.73 -11.09 1.27
C SER A 696 -18.45 -12.44 1.19
N VAL A 697 -17.90 -13.44 1.88
CA VAL A 697 -18.48 -14.79 1.93
C VAL A 697 -19.40 -14.96 3.14
N PHE A 698 -19.06 -14.35 4.27
CA PHE A 698 -19.74 -14.58 5.53
C PHE A 698 -19.90 -13.26 6.27
N LYS A 699 -21.11 -12.97 6.73
CA LYS A 699 -21.43 -11.77 7.51
C LYS A 699 -22.34 -12.15 8.66
N ILE A 700 -21.89 -11.92 9.89
CA ILE A 700 -22.69 -12.18 11.10
C ILE A 700 -23.73 -11.06 11.22
N ASN A 701 -25.02 -11.40 11.31
CA ASN A 701 -26.07 -10.42 11.58
C ASN A 701 -26.26 -10.40 13.10
N LEU A 702 -25.64 -9.43 13.78
CA LEU A 702 -25.90 -9.21 15.19
C LEU A 702 -27.24 -8.47 15.31
N ASP A 703 -28.31 -9.18 15.65
CA ASP A 703 -29.60 -8.57 15.96
C ASP A 703 -29.45 -7.61 17.17
N GLY A 704 -30.06 -6.42 17.08
CA GLY A 704 -29.90 -5.28 18.00
C GLY A 704 -30.34 -5.45 19.46
N ASN A 705 -30.42 -6.68 19.99
CA ASN A 705 -30.80 -6.96 21.38
C ASN A 705 -29.61 -7.13 22.35
N GLY A 706 -28.37 -6.93 21.88
CA GLY A 706 -27.15 -7.00 22.71
C GLY A 706 -26.44 -5.65 22.94
N GLN A 707 -27.07 -4.53 22.58
CA GLN A 707 -26.43 -3.20 22.63
C GLN A 707 -26.21 -2.62 24.04
N GLU A 708 -26.75 -3.23 25.11
CA GLU A 708 -26.57 -2.70 26.47
C GLU A 708 -25.28 -3.15 27.19
N ALA A 709 -24.41 -3.93 26.55
CA ALA A 709 -23.06 -4.23 27.07
C ALA A 709 -21.90 -3.82 26.13
N TYR A 710 -22.21 -3.28 24.94
CA TYR A 710 -21.24 -3.03 23.86
C TYR A 710 -20.93 -1.55 23.60
N ALA A 711 -21.37 -0.63 24.47
CA ALA A 711 -20.90 0.74 24.45
C ALA A 711 -19.57 0.87 25.21
N SER A 712 -18.48 0.39 24.59
CA SER A 712 -17.11 0.68 25.02
C SER A 712 -16.20 0.77 23.80
N SER A 713 -16.11 1.99 23.26
CA SER A 713 -15.02 2.51 22.43
C SER A 713 -14.80 1.81 21.08
N CYS A 714 -15.72 2.04 20.13
CA CYS A 714 -15.38 2.06 18.70
C CYS A 714 -16.40 2.95 18.00
N ASN A 715 -16.14 4.26 18.00
CA ASN A 715 -16.84 5.20 17.12
C ASN A 715 -16.39 4.93 15.67
N SER A 716 -17.00 3.93 15.04
CA SER A 716 -16.99 3.79 13.58
C SER A 716 -17.91 4.86 13.00
N GLY A 717 -17.30 5.88 12.38
CA GLY A 717 -18.02 6.87 11.61
C GLY A 717 -17.39 8.26 11.66
N THR A 718 -16.39 8.52 10.83
CA THR A 718 -16.13 9.87 10.36
C THR A 718 -16.14 9.89 8.84
N SER A 719 -17.15 10.58 8.33
CA SER A 719 -17.29 11.00 6.95
C SER A 719 -16.08 11.84 6.53
N TYR A 720 -15.41 11.44 5.46
CA TYR A 720 -14.51 12.33 4.75
C TYR A 720 -15.32 13.51 4.17
N ASN A 721 -14.98 14.72 4.61
CA ASN A 721 -15.37 16.04 4.10
C ASN A 721 -16.88 16.34 3.98
N SER A 722 -17.47 16.99 5.00
CA SER A 722 -18.45 18.09 4.85
C SER A 722 -18.79 18.77 6.18
N ILE A 723 -18.29 20.01 6.34
CA ILE A 723 -19.03 21.22 6.71
C ILE A 723 -20.00 21.19 7.92
N SER A 724 -19.65 22.00 8.91
CA SER A 724 -20.50 22.76 9.85
C SER A 724 -21.17 22.05 11.05
N SER A 725 -20.84 22.61 12.22
CA SER A 725 -21.71 22.86 13.37
C SER A 725 -22.01 21.69 14.32
N VAL A 726 -21.53 21.77 15.57
CA VAL A 726 -22.27 22.25 16.76
C VAL A 726 -21.55 21.79 18.05
N VAL A 727 -21.00 22.79 18.75
CA VAL A 727 -21.00 22.99 20.22
C VAL A 727 -20.27 21.98 21.12
N SER A 728 -19.12 22.46 21.62
CA SER A 728 -18.70 22.53 23.02
C SER A 728 -19.14 21.41 23.96
N ARG A 729 -18.14 20.69 24.49
CA ARG A 729 -17.89 20.61 25.93
C ARG A 729 -16.44 20.22 26.21
#